data_AF-A0A482YWK0-F1
#
_entry.id   AF-A0A482YWK0-F1
#
_cell.length_a   1.000
_cell.length_b   1.000
_cell.length_c   1.000
_cell.angle_alpha   90.00
_cell.angle_beta   90.00
_cell.angle_gamma   90.00
#
_symmetry.space_group_name_H-M   'P 1'
#
loop_
_entity.id
_entity.type
_entity.pdbx_description
1 polymer ?
#
loop_
_entity_poly.entity_id
_entity_poly.type
_entity_poly.pdbx_seq_one_letter_code
_entity_poly.pdbx_strand_id
1 'polypeptide(L)'
;MNLISFNPNFARILLLSTAFVVSINTIAGGRSSGRNLMDDYLQNKTSTNPDASATPSQRFILISNNALVFNRGATGVDNDDFDKKFSLAKTLTNIRNTSNATTDSSNKQLLNSLLTTLNVDSKTNGFVTMDLQKRAQEAALSELADNMSPTAIFNRFDLSASNGQHCGEYRVVYHKNNGNRFFLSFEAKYPNPEIKKGKAGCFAVADFWKEIGGMSKTDALAQLEKFFYQGLEHKGAQLPAAINFAHYTHGTGQVRSNTFVNNLWQYREFKADINAKGENIFVVDSVKSNSLDDLFADERSLDSDSLKASKVDFLRDHYNELQSDSNTINDNNANANANANANANANAKNKNLKTIIGKKPAELDSSGYSAKMIVNRAKAMSCSGFYQDSNGAEITLNVNQLKSQSFVYVDEQGTLSLELIEQCLSDWAVLLTDYWQKTVEKWRFAEVDISGAHNNFGGYYNAPNHPNYYAFATLQDDGSITAWGRSDYGGTGAPTGNDYTKIYSTSRAFVALKADGSIKAWGAPGFGTIGVPDGKGYTNIYSNKTTFAVLKADGSIASWGSGSRSTPSDIGGYTYAPSDSGYIKIYSTAYAFAAIKADGSIKAWGHRKYGGAGAPSDKGYTKIYSNNAAFAALKADGSIASWGFSEYGGVGAPSDKGYTKIYSNEATFVALKADGSITAWGYSEEEGTGAPSDSGYTKIYSTRDAFAALKADGSITAWGGSDSGGIGAPFDNGYTNIYSNRWAFAALKADGSITAWGRSNAGGIGAPSDNGYIKIYSTKNAFAALKADGSIASWGSGSTGAPSDSGYTKIYSTYSAFVAVKVDGSIVAWGDSNGGGTIPASISNPIIYRLKPLNE
;
A
#
# COMPACT_ATOMS: atom_id res chain seq x y z
N MET A 1 22.05 -18.76 46.20
CA MET A 1 23.16 -19.18 45.33
C MET A 1 22.64 -19.29 43.90
N ASN A 2 23.25 -18.50 43.01
CA ASN A 2 23.20 -18.47 41.54
C ASN A 2 21.86 -18.32 40.79
N LEU A 3 21.54 -17.05 40.52
CA LEU A 3 20.82 -16.59 39.33
C LEU A 3 21.74 -16.72 38.10
N ILE A 4 21.36 -17.52 37.10
CA ILE A 4 22.05 -17.58 35.80
C ILE A 4 21.43 -16.55 34.87
N SER A 5 22.33 -15.77 34.27
CA SER A 5 22.15 -14.63 33.38
C SER A 5 21.27 -14.92 32.16
N PHE A 6 20.17 -14.17 32.02
CA PHE A 6 19.63 -13.88 30.69
C PHE A 6 20.52 -12.84 30.00
N ASN A 7 21.04 -13.21 28.84
CA ASN A 7 21.99 -12.43 28.05
C ASN A 7 21.26 -11.20 27.44
N PRO A 8 21.66 -9.95 27.75
CA PRO A 8 21.04 -8.73 27.22
C PRO A 8 21.16 -8.58 25.69
N ASN A 9 21.93 -9.44 25.02
CA ASN A 9 22.05 -9.48 23.56
C ASN A 9 20.76 -9.95 22.86
N PHE A 10 19.90 -10.76 23.50
CA PHE A 10 18.69 -11.28 22.84
C PHE A 10 17.58 -10.22 22.67
N ALA A 11 17.47 -9.28 23.62
CA ALA A 11 16.54 -8.16 23.50
C ALA A 11 17.01 -7.10 22.48
N ARG A 12 18.33 -6.93 22.34
CA ARG A 12 18.94 -6.03 21.34
C ARG A 12 18.74 -6.51 19.90
N ILE A 13 18.73 -7.82 19.66
CA ILE A 13 18.52 -8.43 18.33
C ILE A 13 17.07 -8.23 17.82
N LEU A 14 16.08 -8.24 18.73
CA LEU A 14 14.68 -8.00 18.38
C LEU A 14 14.42 -6.52 18.03
N LEU A 15 15.06 -5.59 18.76
CA LEU A 15 14.95 -4.15 18.54
C LEU A 15 15.62 -3.69 17.23
N LEU A 16 16.78 -4.27 16.89
CA LEU A 16 17.50 -3.99 15.64
C LEU A 16 16.79 -4.53 14.38
N SER A 17 16.10 -5.67 14.49
CA SER A 17 15.31 -6.21 13.37
C SER A 17 14.01 -5.44 13.14
N THR A 18 13.37 -4.91 14.19
CA THR A 18 12.24 -3.97 14.04
C THR A 18 12.64 -2.63 13.42
N ALA A 19 13.81 -2.08 13.77
CA ALA A 19 14.33 -0.85 13.15
C ALA A 19 14.59 -1.05 11.63
N PHE A 20 15.05 -2.23 11.25
CA PHE A 20 15.37 -2.56 9.86
C PHE A 20 14.13 -2.78 8.96
N VAL A 21 13.01 -3.25 9.51
CA VAL A 21 11.73 -3.40 8.78
C VAL A 21 11.00 -2.06 8.61
N VAL A 22 11.12 -1.15 9.59
CA VAL A 22 10.58 0.22 9.48
C VAL A 22 11.29 1.03 8.38
N SER A 23 12.56 0.74 8.12
CA SER A 23 13.43 1.45 7.18
C SER A 23 13.17 1.19 5.69
N ILE A 24 12.47 0.11 5.32
CA ILE A 24 12.23 -0.28 3.92
C ILE A 24 10.98 0.42 3.35
N ASN A 25 10.12 0.96 4.23
CA ASN A 25 8.86 1.62 3.84
C ASN A 25 9.00 3.13 3.59
N THR A 26 10.17 3.73 3.81
CA THR A 26 10.41 5.16 3.63
C THR A 26 11.18 5.44 2.35
N ILE A 27 10.55 5.23 1.19
CA ILE A 27 11.00 5.83 -0.07
C ILE A 27 10.16 7.10 -0.27
N ALA A 28 10.83 8.25 -0.37
CA ALA A 28 10.29 9.61 -0.50
C ALA A 28 9.82 10.32 0.79
N GLY A 29 10.75 10.59 1.71
CA GLY A 29 10.69 11.77 2.60
C GLY A 29 9.88 11.67 3.89
N GLY A 30 9.63 10.47 4.41
CA GLY A 30 8.93 10.26 5.69
C GLY A 30 9.79 10.61 6.92
N ARG A 31 9.18 11.22 7.95
CA ARG A 31 9.79 11.40 9.29
C ARG A 31 9.77 10.07 10.07
N SER A 32 10.83 9.77 10.81
CA SER A 32 10.93 8.56 11.67
C SER A 32 10.11 8.62 12.97
N SER A 33 9.46 9.74 13.30
CA SER A 33 8.80 9.93 14.61
C SER A 33 7.27 10.00 14.60
N GLY A 34 6.61 9.51 13.55
CA GLY A 34 5.16 9.35 13.56
C GLY A 34 4.68 8.42 12.46
N ARG A 35 4.06 7.30 12.83
CA ARG A 35 3.37 6.41 11.88
C ARG A 35 2.34 7.23 11.10
N ASN A 36 2.45 7.27 9.78
CA ASN A 36 1.48 7.93 8.90
C ASN A 36 0.54 6.89 8.26
N LEU A 37 -0.44 7.37 7.50
CA LEU A 37 -1.44 6.52 6.83
C LEU A 37 -0.83 5.52 5.83
N MET A 38 0.26 5.91 5.14
CA MET A 38 1.03 5.02 4.26
C MET A 38 1.78 3.94 5.06
N ASP A 39 2.28 4.23 6.27
CA ASP A 39 2.91 3.23 7.13
C ASP A 39 1.90 2.17 7.61
N ASP A 40 0.69 2.60 7.98
CA ASP A 40 -0.41 1.71 8.35
C ASP A 40 -0.85 0.84 7.15
N TYR A 41 -0.93 1.44 5.96
CA TYR A 41 -1.24 0.73 4.72
C TYR A 41 -0.15 -0.26 4.32
N LEU A 42 1.12 0.15 4.34
CA LEU A 42 2.26 -0.70 4.00
C LEU A 42 2.46 -1.81 5.02
N GLN A 43 2.18 -1.61 6.32
CA GLN A 43 2.12 -2.70 7.29
C GLN A 43 0.98 -3.68 6.98
N ASN A 44 -0.20 -3.20 6.58
CA ASN A 44 -1.26 -4.09 6.11
C ASN A 44 -0.84 -4.83 4.82
N LYS A 45 -0.10 -4.19 3.90
CA LYS A 45 0.34 -4.75 2.61
C LYS A 45 1.50 -5.74 2.75
N THR A 46 2.49 -5.47 3.62
CA THR A 46 3.57 -6.42 3.96
C THR A 46 3.03 -7.66 4.67
N SER A 47 1.81 -7.58 5.19
CA SER A 47 1.13 -8.67 5.87
C SER A 47 0.14 -9.46 5.00
N THR A 48 -0.32 -8.97 3.83
CA THR A 48 -1.13 -9.75 2.86
C THR A 48 -1.30 -9.06 1.50
N ASN A 49 -0.97 -9.80 0.42
CA ASN A 49 -1.44 -9.80 -0.99
C ASN A 49 -1.59 -8.48 -1.82
N PRO A 50 -1.25 -8.50 -3.13
CA PRO A 50 -1.18 -7.31 -4.00
C PRO A 50 -2.52 -6.72 -4.50
N ASP A 51 -3.67 -7.25 -4.10
CA ASP A 51 -4.99 -6.82 -4.60
C ASP A 51 -5.76 -5.99 -3.56
N ALA A 52 -5.18 -4.84 -3.18
CA ALA A 52 -5.82 -3.91 -2.26
C ALA A 52 -7.08 -3.26 -2.90
N SER A 53 -8.23 -3.85 -2.57
CA SER A 53 -9.67 -3.53 -2.69
C SER A 53 -10.19 -2.13 -3.07
N ALA A 54 -9.54 -1.41 -3.97
CA ALA A 54 -10.20 -0.44 -4.86
C ALA A 54 -10.53 -1.10 -6.20
N THR A 55 -11.68 -0.80 -6.82
CA THR A 55 -11.96 -1.31 -8.17
C THR A 55 -10.84 -0.84 -9.12
N PRO A 56 -10.33 -1.72 -10.02
CA PRO A 56 -9.34 -1.30 -11.02
C PRO A 56 -9.79 -0.06 -11.79
N SER A 57 -11.09 0.08 -12.04
CA SER A 57 -11.69 1.27 -12.67
C SER A 57 -11.52 2.54 -11.85
N GLN A 58 -11.80 2.56 -10.54
CA GLN A 58 -11.62 3.77 -9.72
C GLN A 58 -10.15 4.17 -9.57
N ARG A 59 -9.24 3.19 -9.43
CA ARG A 59 -7.78 3.45 -9.43
C ARG A 59 -7.32 4.02 -10.76
N PHE A 60 -7.72 3.37 -11.84
CA PHE A 60 -7.41 3.80 -13.18
C PHE A 60 -7.93 5.22 -13.42
N ILE A 61 -9.18 5.53 -13.02
CA ILE A 61 -9.77 6.87 -13.11
C ILE A 61 -8.94 7.90 -12.33
N LEU A 62 -8.58 7.64 -11.06
CA LEU A 62 -7.79 8.59 -10.26
C LEU A 62 -6.42 8.90 -10.88
N ILE A 63 -5.77 7.88 -11.47
CA ILE A 63 -4.47 8.00 -12.11
C ILE A 63 -4.59 8.66 -13.49
N SER A 64 -5.50 8.18 -14.35
CA SER A 64 -5.70 8.68 -15.71
C SER A 64 -6.28 10.09 -15.77
N ASN A 65 -7.06 10.49 -14.76
CA ASN A 65 -7.70 11.79 -14.73
C ASN A 65 -6.92 12.84 -13.95
N ASN A 66 -5.66 12.59 -13.59
CA ASN A 66 -4.78 13.55 -12.92
C ASN A 66 -5.30 14.00 -11.55
N ALA A 67 -6.02 13.13 -10.84
CA ALA A 67 -6.56 13.45 -9.52
C ALA A 67 -5.45 13.54 -8.47
N LEU A 68 -4.36 12.78 -8.62
CA LEU A 68 -3.25 12.75 -7.66
C LEU A 68 -2.10 13.68 -8.06
N VAL A 69 -1.91 13.85 -9.37
CA VAL A 69 -0.92 14.74 -9.98
C VAL A 69 -1.56 15.44 -11.16
N PHE A 70 -1.60 16.77 -11.11
CA PHE A 70 -2.06 17.61 -12.22
C PHE A 70 -0.85 18.32 -12.82
N ASN A 71 -0.39 17.83 -13.97
CA ASN A 71 0.83 18.27 -14.64
C ASN A 71 0.52 19.05 -15.92
N ARG A 72 1.41 19.97 -16.26
CA ARG A 72 1.35 20.81 -17.46
C ARG A 72 1.26 19.97 -18.74
N GLY A 73 2.14 18.98 -18.90
CA GLY A 73 2.22 18.13 -20.09
C GLY A 73 1.08 17.12 -20.28
N ALA A 74 0.03 17.14 -19.46
CA ALA A 74 -1.06 16.17 -19.58
C ALA A 74 -2.00 16.48 -20.75
N THR A 75 -2.47 15.43 -21.42
CA THR A 75 -3.47 15.54 -22.47
C THR A 75 -4.75 16.21 -21.96
N GLY A 76 -5.22 17.24 -22.68
CA GLY A 76 -6.43 17.99 -22.35
C GLY A 76 -6.24 19.10 -21.30
N VAL A 77 -5.01 19.35 -20.84
CA VAL A 77 -4.67 20.54 -20.04
C VAL A 77 -4.23 21.67 -20.97
N ASP A 78 -4.80 22.85 -20.78
CA ASP A 78 -4.34 24.08 -21.44
C ASP A 78 -3.13 24.62 -20.68
N ASN A 79 -1.97 24.61 -21.33
CA ASN A 79 -0.71 25.05 -20.72
C ASN A 79 -0.71 26.53 -20.36
N ASP A 80 -1.35 27.38 -21.16
CA ASP A 80 -1.37 28.82 -20.90
C ASP A 80 -2.28 29.14 -19.71
N ASP A 81 -3.42 28.45 -19.61
CA ASP A 81 -4.31 28.56 -18.45
C ASP A 81 -3.65 27.99 -17.17
N PHE A 82 -2.96 26.85 -17.29
CA PHE A 82 -2.20 26.25 -16.19
C PHE A 82 -1.09 27.18 -15.69
N ASP A 83 -0.27 27.71 -16.60
CA ASP A 83 0.84 28.61 -16.30
C ASP A 83 0.33 29.91 -15.64
N LYS A 84 -0.79 30.45 -16.12
CA LYS A 84 -1.42 31.63 -15.54
C LYS A 84 -1.97 31.38 -14.13
N LYS A 85 -2.68 30.26 -13.93
CA LYS A 85 -3.35 29.94 -12.65
C LYS A 85 -2.38 29.55 -11.55
N PHE A 86 -1.24 28.96 -11.90
CA PHE A 86 -0.25 28.43 -10.96
C PHE A 86 1.13 29.10 -11.06
N SER A 87 1.23 30.32 -11.60
CA SER A 87 2.50 31.04 -11.73
C SER A 87 3.27 31.17 -10.41
N LEU A 88 4.61 31.16 -10.47
CA LEU A 88 5.46 31.29 -9.30
C LEU A 88 5.22 32.61 -8.57
N ALA A 89 5.01 33.69 -9.32
CA ALA A 89 4.65 34.99 -8.78
C ALA A 89 3.40 34.93 -7.89
N LYS A 90 2.37 34.17 -8.28
CA LYS A 90 1.16 34.02 -7.48
C LYS A 90 1.41 33.26 -6.18
N THR A 91 2.20 32.19 -6.22
CA THR A 91 2.61 31.43 -5.02
C THR A 91 3.39 32.29 -4.05
N LEU A 92 4.39 33.05 -4.52
CA LEU A 92 5.16 33.97 -3.68
C LEU A 92 4.28 35.08 -3.09
N THR A 93 3.38 35.65 -3.89
CA THR A 93 2.45 36.69 -3.45
C THR A 93 1.53 36.18 -2.34
N ASN A 94 0.98 34.96 -2.48
CA ASN A 94 0.13 34.38 -1.44
C ASN A 94 0.88 34.10 -0.14
N ILE A 95 2.10 33.57 -0.22
CA ILE A 95 2.94 33.37 0.98
C ILE A 95 3.19 34.70 1.69
N ARG A 96 3.47 35.77 0.95
CA ARG A 96 3.67 37.10 1.54
C ARG A 96 2.39 37.67 2.17
N ASN A 97 1.28 37.62 1.44
CA ASN A 97 0.02 38.23 1.85
C ASN A 97 -0.63 37.52 3.05
N THR A 98 -0.27 36.25 3.27
CA THR A 98 -0.78 35.45 4.40
C THR A 98 0.16 35.44 5.60
N SER A 99 1.26 36.19 5.56
CA SER A 99 2.17 36.33 6.69
C SER A 99 1.80 37.51 7.59
N ASN A 100 2.36 37.54 8.80
CA ASN A 100 2.24 38.66 9.72
C ASN A 100 3.46 39.60 9.63
N ALA A 101 4.11 39.68 8.45
CA ALA A 101 5.24 40.58 8.23
C ALA A 101 4.79 42.04 8.38
N THR A 102 5.60 42.84 9.09
CA THR A 102 5.32 44.27 9.30
C THR A 102 5.90 45.16 8.19
N THR A 103 6.73 44.57 7.31
CA THR A 103 7.39 45.25 6.21
C THR A 103 7.08 44.52 4.90
N ASP A 104 6.58 45.25 3.90
CA ASP A 104 6.24 44.65 2.61
C ASP A 104 7.50 44.39 1.77
N SER A 105 7.78 43.11 1.53
CA SER A 105 8.94 42.64 0.77
C SER A 105 8.50 42.08 -0.58
N SER A 106 8.96 42.61 -1.73
CA SER A 106 8.60 42.10 -3.06
C SER A 106 8.88 40.59 -3.27
N ASN A 107 8.22 39.96 -4.25
CA ASN A 107 8.48 38.56 -4.63
C ASN A 107 9.96 38.32 -4.96
N LYS A 108 10.60 39.30 -5.59
CA LYS A 108 12.03 39.29 -5.89
C LYS A 108 12.88 39.30 -4.63
N GLN A 109 12.53 40.10 -3.62
CA GLN A 109 13.23 40.10 -2.33
C GLN A 109 13.09 38.76 -1.59
N LEU A 110 11.87 38.22 -1.51
CA LEU A 110 11.63 36.92 -0.88
C LEU A 110 12.44 35.81 -1.58
N LEU A 111 12.40 35.73 -2.91
CA LEU A 111 13.14 34.72 -3.65
C LEU A 111 14.67 34.93 -3.58
N ASN A 112 15.13 36.17 -3.58
CA ASN A 112 16.55 36.48 -3.39
C ASN A 112 17.06 36.05 -2.02
N SER A 113 16.24 36.11 -0.97
CA SER A 113 16.65 35.62 0.35
C SER A 113 17.02 34.13 0.31
N LEU A 114 16.33 33.32 -0.49
CA LEU A 114 16.70 31.93 -0.77
C LEU A 114 18.03 31.85 -1.54
N LEU A 115 18.17 32.57 -2.66
CA LEU A 115 19.36 32.50 -3.51
C LEU A 115 20.63 32.98 -2.82
N THR A 116 20.53 34.00 -1.95
CA THR A 116 21.69 34.50 -1.19
C THR A 116 22.30 33.43 -0.29
N THR A 117 21.51 32.46 0.17
CA THR A 117 22.01 31.35 0.98
C THR A 117 22.92 30.39 0.19
N LEU A 118 22.84 30.41 -1.14
CA LEU A 118 23.73 29.64 -2.01
C LEU A 118 25.15 30.25 -2.07
N ASN A 119 25.30 31.52 -1.65
CA ASN A 119 26.60 32.17 -1.49
C ASN A 119 27.23 32.00 -0.11
N VAL A 120 26.48 31.43 0.83
CA VAL A 120 26.95 31.18 2.20
C VAL A 120 27.85 29.94 2.17
N ASP A 121 29.05 30.09 2.70
CA ASP A 121 30.12 29.07 2.72
C ASP A 121 30.24 28.34 4.07
N SER A 122 29.44 28.74 5.07
CA SER A 122 29.35 28.04 6.35
C SER A 122 28.05 28.36 7.10
N LYS A 123 27.56 27.42 7.92
CA LYS A 123 26.41 27.62 8.82
C LYS A 123 26.71 27.00 10.19
N THR A 124 26.52 27.78 11.24
CA THR A 124 26.63 27.30 12.62
C THR A 124 25.26 26.82 13.12
N ASN A 125 25.20 25.57 13.58
CA ASN A 125 24.05 25.00 14.27
C ASN A 125 24.45 24.60 15.70
N GLY A 126 24.03 25.39 16.68
CA GLY A 126 24.51 25.26 18.06
C GLY A 126 26.01 25.57 18.15
N PHE A 127 26.81 24.56 18.47
CA PHE A 127 28.28 24.65 18.59
C PHE A 127 29.03 24.05 17.40
N VAL A 128 28.32 23.56 16.37
CA VAL A 128 28.92 22.96 15.18
C VAL A 128 28.81 23.92 14.02
N THR A 129 29.95 24.41 13.52
CA THR A 129 30.03 25.12 12.24
C THR A 129 30.24 24.09 11.14
N MET A 130 29.32 24.07 10.19
CA MET A 130 29.38 23.24 9.00
C MET A 130 29.75 24.13 7.84
N ASP A 131 30.78 23.79 7.08
CA ASP A 131 31.03 24.46 5.83
C ASP A 131 29.88 24.15 4.84
N LEU A 132 29.55 25.09 3.98
CA LEU A 132 28.53 24.96 2.94
C LEU A 132 29.15 25.21 1.57
N GLN A 133 28.87 24.36 0.58
CA GLN A 133 29.46 24.52 -0.73
C GLN A 133 28.88 25.80 -1.36
N LYS A 134 29.76 26.78 -1.57
CA LYS A 134 29.41 28.03 -2.25
C LYS A 134 29.06 27.75 -3.71
N ARG A 135 27.91 28.23 -4.14
CA ARG A 135 27.34 28.04 -5.47
C ARG A 135 27.05 29.38 -6.11
N ALA A 136 28.12 30.09 -6.45
CA ALA A 136 28.07 31.46 -6.93
C ALA A 136 27.26 31.62 -8.22
N GLN A 137 27.21 30.60 -9.07
CA GLN A 137 26.44 30.65 -10.32
C GLN A 137 24.93 30.49 -10.07
N GLU A 138 24.55 29.56 -9.20
CA GLU A 138 23.17 29.39 -8.75
C GLU A 138 22.69 30.60 -7.94
N ALA A 139 23.56 31.17 -7.11
CA ALA A 139 23.28 32.40 -6.36
C ALA A 139 23.14 33.64 -7.27
N ALA A 140 23.75 33.61 -8.45
CA ALA A 140 23.66 34.68 -9.46
C ALA A 140 22.44 34.54 -10.38
N LEU A 141 21.59 33.53 -10.18
CA LEU A 141 20.33 33.41 -10.93
C LEU A 141 19.43 34.62 -10.64
N SER A 142 19.11 35.39 -11.67
CA SER A 142 18.17 36.51 -11.59
C SER A 142 16.84 36.16 -12.23
N GLU A 143 15.80 36.94 -11.90
CA GLU A 143 14.50 36.93 -12.60
C GLU A 143 13.77 35.58 -12.58
N LEU A 144 14.07 34.71 -11.60
CA LEU A 144 13.42 33.40 -11.46
C LEU A 144 11.90 33.51 -11.25
N ALA A 145 11.42 34.58 -10.63
CA ALA A 145 9.98 34.80 -10.40
C ALA A 145 9.17 34.90 -11.71
N ASP A 146 9.81 35.41 -12.79
CA ASP A 146 9.19 35.65 -14.09
C ASP A 146 9.60 34.61 -15.13
N ASN A 147 10.69 33.87 -14.90
CA ASN A 147 11.30 32.93 -15.84
C ASN A 147 11.18 31.45 -15.41
N MET A 148 10.25 31.13 -14.49
CA MET A 148 9.94 29.76 -14.10
C MET A 148 8.51 29.39 -14.43
N SER A 149 8.33 28.23 -15.06
CA SER A 149 7.03 27.65 -15.40
C SER A 149 6.61 26.60 -14.37
N PRO A 150 5.32 26.52 -13.98
CA PRO A 150 4.84 25.43 -13.16
C PRO A 150 4.92 24.11 -13.94
N THR A 151 5.45 23.07 -13.30
CA THR A 151 5.58 21.73 -13.88
C THR A 151 4.36 20.88 -13.54
N ALA A 152 4.03 20.79 -12.25
CA ALA A 152 2.98 19.93 -11.75
C ALA A 152 2.55 20.30 -10.33
N ILE A 153 1.32 19.90 -10.02
CA ILE A 153 0.69 20.01 -8.72
C ILE A 153 0.48 18.61 -8.16
N PHE A 154 0.77 18.41 -6.88
CA PHE A 154 0.66 17.10 -6.23
C PHE A 154 -0.21 17.20 -4.98
N ASN A 155 -1.06 16.19 -4.80
CA ASN A 155 -1.61 15.85 -3.51
C ASN A 155 -0.75 14.74 -2.88
N ARG A 156 -0.27 14.97 -1.66
CA ARG A 156 0.43 13.98 -0.82
C ARG A 156 -0.36 13.69 0.45
N PHE A 157 -1.61 13.24 0.27
CA PHE A 157 -2.50 12.80 1.35
C PHE A 157 -1.93 11.61 2.11
N ASP A 158 -1.06 10.84 1.46
CA ASP A 158 -0.27 9.76 2.06
C ASP A 158 0.62 10.24 3.23
N LEU A 159 1.00 11.53 3.23
CA LEU A 159 1.78 12.16 4.30
C LEU A 159 0.91 12.74 5.43
N SER A 160 -0.38 12.40 5.48
CA SER A 160 -1.27 12.86 6.56
C SER A 160 -0.90 12.24 7.91
N ALA A 161 -1.16 13.00 8.98
CA ALA A 161 -0.91 12.52 10.32
C ALA A 161 -1.90 11.42 10.70
N SER A 162 -1.41 10.32 11.29
CA SER A 162 -2.27 9.21 11.75
C SER A 162 -3.34 9.64 12.76
N ASN A 163 -3.03 10.63 13.60
CA ASN A 163 -3.96 11.21 14.57
C ASN A 163 -4.86 12.33 13.98
N GLY A 164 -4.70 12.67 12.70
CA GLY A 164 -5.44 13.75 12.04
C GLY A 164 -4.96 15.15 12.39
N GLN A 165 -3.74 15.37 12.90
CA GLN A 165 -3.22 16.72 13.12
C GLN A 165 -3.08 17.54 11.82
N HIS A 166 -2.86 16.89 10.67
CA HIS A 166 -2.80 17.51 9.36
C HIS A 166 -3.22 16.50 8.28
N CYS A 167 -3.72 17.00 7.14
CA CYS A 167 -4.28 16.19 6.06
C CYS A 167 -3.29 15.91 4.93
N GLY A 168 -1.99 15.90 5.24
CA GLY A 168 -0.92 15.59 4.30
C GLY A 168 -0.15 16.82 3.82
N GLU A 169 0.54 16.66 2.70
CA GLU A 169 1.25 17.74 2.04
C GLU A 169 0.71 18.01 0.64
N TYR A 170 0.83 19.25 0.16
CA TYR A 170 0.35 19.65 -1.16
C TYR A 170 1.40 20.48 -1.84
N ARG A 171 1.73 20.11 -3.09
CA ARG A 171 2.94 20.60 -3.75
C ARG A 171 2.61 21.35 -5.02
N VAL A 172 3.32 22.44 -5.25
CA VAL A 172 3.46 23.07 -6.57
C VAL A 172 4.93 23.09 -6.92
N VAL A 173 5.28 22.54 -8.08
CA VAL A 173 6.66 22.40 -8.55
C VAL A 173 6.88 23.29 -9.75
N TYR A 174 8.01 24.01 -9.77
CA TYR A 174 8.41 24.93 -10.81
C TYR A 174 9.74 24.51 -11.41
N HIS A 175 9.95 24.79 -12.70
CA HIS A 175 11.22 24.60 -13.39
C HIS A 175 11.64 25.85 -14.16
N LYS A 176 12.94 25.95 -14.48
CA LYS A 176 13.51 26.99 -15.34
C LYS A 176 13.70 26.49 -16.77
N ASN A 177 13.25 27.25 -17.77
CA ASN A 177 13.14 26.79 -19.16
C ASN A 177 14.43 26.79 -20.01
N ASN A 178 15.64 27.01 -19.45
CA ASN A 178 16.86 27.22 -20.25
C ASN A 178 18.15 26.67 -19.62
N GLY A 179 18.74 25.65 -20.26
CA GLY A 179 20.16 25.24 -20.22
C GLY A 179 20.73 24.65 -18.92
N ASN A 180 20.23 25.12 -17.77
CA ASN A 180 20.63 24.67 -16.45
C ASN A 180 19.37 24.26 -15.69
N ARG A 181 19.28 22.96 -15.35
CA ARG A 181 18.09 22.39 -14.70
C ARG A 181 17.99 22.89 -13.25
N PHE A 182 16.95 23.66 -12.96
CA PHE A 182 16.65 24.20 -11.64
C PHE A 182 15.17 24.00 -11.34
N PHE A 183 14.87 23.22 -10.31
CA PHE A 183 13.52 23.01 -9.81
C PHE A 183 13.33 23.68 -8.45
N LEU A 184 12.14 24.25 -8.25
CA LEU A 184 11.70 24.82 -6.98
C LEU A 184 10.34 24.23 -6.59
N SER A 185 10.27 23.58 -5.44
CA SER A 185 9.07 22.90 -4.95
C SER A 185 8.56 23.58 -3.69
N PHE A 186 7.27 23.91 -3.68
CA PHE A 186 6.56 24.43 -2.50
C PHE A 186 5.67 23.33 -1.95
N GLU A 187 6.03 22.73 -0.82
CA GLU A 187 5.34 21.60 -0.20
C GLU A 187 4.65 22.03 1.10
N ALA A 188 3.39 22.45 1.02
CA ALA A 188 2.62 22.93 2.16
C ALA A 188 2.16 21.75 3.03
N LYS A 189 2.36 21.82 4.36
CA LYS A 189 1.69 20.91 5.30
C LYS A 189 0.26 21.40 5.54
N TYR A 190 -0.74 20.68 5.04
CA TYR A 190 -2.12 21.17 5.02
C TYR A 190 -2.84 20.90 6.34
N PRO A 191 -3.46 21.93 6.94
CA PRO A 191 -4.11 21.79 8.24
C PRO A 191 -5.34 20.89 8.15
N ASN A 192 -5.72 20.30 9.28
CA ASN A 192 -7.01 19.65 9.37
C ASN A 192 -8.13 20.69 9.51
N PRO A 193 -9.06 20.79 8.54
CA PRO A 193 -10.11 21.82 8.56
C PRO A 193 -11.08 21.62 9.74
N GLU A 194 -11.17 20.41 10.30
CA GLU A 194 -12.04 20.10 11.44
C GLU A 194 -11.27 19.32 12.51
N ILE A 195 -10.22 19.94 13.08
CA ILE A 195 -9.29 19.31 14.03
C ILE A 195 -9.96 18.54 15.19
N LYS A 196 -11.14 18.99 15.65
CA LYS A 196 -11.91 18.33 16.73
C LYS A 196 -12.41 16.93 16.35
N LYS A 197 -12.54 16.64 15.06
CA LYS A 197 -12.92 15.32 14.53
C LYS A 197 -11.71 14.37 14.38
N GLY A 198 -10.51 14.79 14.81
CA GLY A 198 -9.28 14.02 14.64
C GLY A 198 -9.09 13.64 13.17
N LYS A 199 -8.76 12.37 12.90
CA LYS A 199 -8.59 11.86 11.54
C LYS A 199 -9.80 12.13 10.63
N ALA A 200 -11.01 12.22 11.18
CA ALA A 200 -12.22 12.43 10.39
C ALA A 200 -12.38 13.83 9.81
N GLY A 201 -11.68 14.82 10.34
CA GLY A 201 -11.72 16.17 9.77
C GLY A 201 -11.05 16.28 8.39
N CYS A 202 -10.22 15.30 8.00
CA CYS A 202 -9.59 15.29 6.67
C CYS A 202 -10.49 14.69 5.55
N PHE A 203 -11.70 14.24 5.87
CA PHE A 203 -12.58 13.58 4.88
C PHE A 203 -13.04 14.53 3.77
N ALA A 204 -13.40 15.77 4.12
CA ALA A 204 -13.80 16.75 3.13
C ALA A 204 -12.66 17.06 2.13
N VAL A 205 -11.40 17.00 2.59
CA VAL A 205 -10.23 17.16 1.73
C VAL A 205 -10.07 15.96 0.79
N ALA A 206 -10.18 14.74 1.31
CA ALA A 206 -10.10 13.52 0.49
C ALA A 206 -11.23 13.44 -0.56
N ASP A 207 -12.46 13.79 -0.17
CA ASP A 207 -13.63 13.82 -1.04
C ASP A 207 -13.47 14.84 -2.17
N PHE A 208 -13.02 16.05 -1.85
CA PHE A 208 -12.73 17.09 -2.83
C PHE A 208 -11.78 16.58 -3.92
N TRP A 209 -10.65 15.98 -3.52
CA TRP A 209 -9.66 15.46 -4.48
C TRP A 209 -10.16 14.27 -5.30
N LYS A 210 -11.12 13.49 -4.78
CA LYS A 210 -11.80 12.46 -5.56
C LYS A 210 -12.71 13.08 -6.62
N GLU A 211 -13.48 14.12 -6.29
CA GLU A 211 -14.34 14.81 -7.25
C GLU A 211 -13.54 15.49 -8.36
N ILE A 212 -12.35 16.04 -8.05
CA ILE A 212 -11.41 16.56 -9.05
C ILE A 212 -11.13 15.52 -10.15
N GLY A 213 -10.96 14.25 -9.78
CA GLY A 213 -10.74 13.15 -10.73
C GLY A 213 -11.93 12.84 -11.64
N GLY A 214 -13.13 13.30 -11.32
CA GLY A 214 -14.33 13.13 -12.14
C GLY A 214 -14.68 14.35 -13.01
N MET A 215 -14.00 15.48 -12.83
CA MET A 215 -14.29 16.73 -13.54
C MET A 215 -13.63 16.80 -14.91
N SER A 216 -14.11 17.72 -15.76
CA SER A 216 -13.35 18.17 -16.93
C SER A 216 -12.03 18.80 -16.48
N LYS A 217 -10.98 18.77 -17.32
CA LYS A 217 -9.67 19.35 -16.95
C LYS A 217 -9.74 20.84 -16.65
N THR A 218 -10.59 21.57 -17.39
CA THR A 218 -10.85 23.00 -17.18
C THR A 218 -11.50 23.27 -15.83
N ASP A 219 -12.54 22.50 -15.47
CA ASP A 219 -13.22 22.66 -14.18
C ASP A 219 -12.34 22.24 -13.01
N ALA A 220 -11.64 21.12 -13.16
CA ALA A 220 -10.66 20.64 -12.18
C ALA A 220 -9.60 21.71 -11.91
N LEU A 221 -9.04 22.32 -12.95
CA LEU A 221 -8.01 23.35 -12.82
C LEU A 221 -8.54 24.60 -12.10
N ALA A 222 -9.78 25.02 -12.37
CA ALA A 222 -10.41 26.13 -11.67
C ALA A 222 -10.67 25.85 -10.19
N GLN A 223 -11.07 24.62 -9.84
CA GLN A 223 -11.26 24.22 -8.44
C GLN A 223 -9.93 24.07 -7.69
N LEU A 224 -8.91 23.52 -8.35
CA LEU A 224 -7.56 23.43 -7.79
C LEU A 224 -6.97 24.81 -7.52
N GLU A 225 -7.16 25.77 -8.43
CA GLU A 225 -6.71 27.15 -8.21
C GLU A 225 -7.31 27.75 -6.93
N LYS A 226 -8.62 27.54 -6.71
CA LYS A 226 -9.29 27.97 -5.47
C LYS A 226 -8.72 27.25 -4.25
N PHE A 227 -8.62 25.92 -4.30
CA PHE A 227 -8.08 25.12 -3.19
C PHE A 227 -6.66 25.54 -2.80
N PHE A 228 -5.79 25.82 -3.76
CA PHE A 228 -4.42 26.23 -3.47
C PHE A 228 -4.29 27.68 -3.01
N TYR A 229 -5.04 28.62 -3.59
CA TYR A 229 -4.78 30.04 -3.37
C TYR A 229 -5.85 30.82 -2.60
N GLN A 230 -7.07 30.31 -2.49
CA GLN A 230 -8.21 31.05 -1.91
C GLN A 230 -8.86 30.31 -0.73
N GLY A 231 -8.85 28.97 -0.76
CA GLY A 231 -9.75 28.14 0.03
C GLY A 231 -11.13 28.04 -0.61
N LEU A 232 -11.94 27.08 -0.15
CA LEU A 232 -13.30 26.86 -0.65
C LEU A 232 -14.14 26.08 0.37
N GLU A 233 -15.45 26.20 0.25
CA GLU A 233 -16.38 25.34 0.99
C GLU A 233 -16.64 24.06 0.20
N HIS A 234 -16.53 22.91 0.86
CA HIS A 234 -16.81 21.60 0.29
C HIS A 234 -17.73 20.80 1.21
N LYS A 235 -18.98 20.58 0.77
CA LYS A 235 -20.02 19.83 1.52
C LYS A 235 -20.16 20.27 2.99
N GLY A 236 -20.13 21.58 3.23
CA GLY A 236 -20.28 22.19 4.55
C GLY A 236 -19.00 22.27 5.39
N ALA A 237 -17.86 21.76 4.90
CA ALA A 237 -16.56 21.95 5.52
C ALA A 237 -15.80 23.09 4.83
N GLN A 238 -15.17 23.97 5.62
CA GLN A 238 -14.33 25.03 5.08
C GLN A 238 -12.90 24.55 4.89
N LEU A 239 -12.47 24.45 3.63
CA LEU A 239 -11.14 24.02 3.24
C LEU A 239 -10.25 25.26 3.08
N PRO A 240 -9.24 25.48 3.94
CA PRO A 240 -8.35 26.64 3.82
C PRO A 240 -7.45 26.55 2.58
N ALA A 241 -6.89 27.69 2.16
CA ALA A 241 -5.93 27.74 1.07
C ALA A 241 -4.67 26.91 1.39
N ALA A 242 -4.23 26.06 0.47
CA ALA A 242 -3.02 25.26 0.68
C ALA A 242 -1.74 26.13 0.74
N ILE A 243 -1.62 27.12 -0.14
CA ILE A 243 -0.50 28.09 -0.15
C ILE A 243 -0.78 29.17 0.89
N ASN A 244 -0.19 29.01 2.07
CA ASN A 244 -0.25 29.95 3.17
C ASN A 244 1.10 29.98 3.89
N PHE A 245 1.55 31.16 4.33
CA PHE A 245 2.80 31.34 5.07
C PHE A 245 2.98 30.32 6.20
N ALA A 246 1.94 30.13 7.02
CA ALA A 246 1.97 29.24 8.18
C ALA A 246 2.19 27.76 7.82
N HIS A 247 2.02 27.38 6.56
CA HIS A 247 2.22 26.01 6.08
C HIS A 247 3.66 25.72 5.66
N TYR A 248 4.57 26.72 5.72
CA TYR A 248 5.98 26.62 5.32
C TYR A 248 6.97 27.01 6.42
N THR A 249 6.50 27.32 7.64
CA THR A 249 7.33 27.71 8.79
C THR A 249 7.96 26.49 9.48
N HIS A 250 8.85 26.73 10.45
CA HIS A 250 9.43 25.68 11.27
C HIS A 250 8.36 24.78 11.92
N GLY A 251 8.54 23.44 11.82
CA GLY A 251 7.55 22.46 12.30
C GLY A 251 6.39 22.17 11.34
N THR A 252 6.31 22.89 10.21
CA THR A 252 5.32 22.65 9.14
C THR A 252 6.00 22.21 7.84
N GLY A 253 5.43 22.57 6.69
CA GLY A 253 5.90 22.18 5.35
C GLY A 253 7.23 22.82 4.99
N GLN A 254 7.58 22.82 3.71
CA GLN A 254 8.90 23.22 3.23
C GLN A 254 8.89 23.82 1.83
N VAL A 255 9.93 24.59 1.53
CA VAL A 255 10.33 24.94 0.16
C VAL A 255 11.64 24.22 -0.15
N ARG A 256 11.77 23.62 -1.33
CA ARG A 256 12.97 22.86 -1.70
C ARG A 256 13.47 23.21 -3.08
N SER A 257 14.79 23.30 -3.24
CA SER A 257 15.43 23.46 -4.54
C SER A 257 16.16 22.19 -4.94
N ASN A 258 16.02 21.79 -6.21
CA ASN A 258 16.78 20.71 -6.83
C ASN A 258 17.51 21.25 -8.06
N THR A 259 18.84 21.34 -8.00
CA THR A 259 19.65 22.13 -8.93
C THR A 259 20.73 21.28 -9.60
N PHE A 260 20.85 21.38 -10.91
CA PHE A 260 21.91 20.79 -11.73
C PHE A 260 22.52 21.90 -12.62
N VAL A 261 23.08 22.92 -11.99
CA VAL A 261 23.78 24.00 -12.69
C VAL A 261 25.26 23.58 -12.78
N ASN A 262 25.74 23.24 -13.98
CA ASN A 262 27.06 22.66 -14.28
C ASN A 262 27.29 21.17 -13.90
N ASN A 263 26.29 20.30 -14.09
CA ASN A 263 26.37 18.85 -13.85
C ASN A 263 26.61 18.40 -12.40
N LEU A 264 26.72 19.34 -11.44
CA LEU A 264 26.78 19.02 -10.01
C LEU A 264 25.41 19.21 -9.37
N TRP A 265 24.79 18.08 -9.00
CA TRP A 265 23.51 18.05 -8.32
C TRP A 265 23.58 18.70 -6.92
N GLN A 266 22.53 19.42 -6.52
CA GLN A 266 22.35 19.91 -5.17
C GLN A 266 20.86 19.97 -4.78
N TYR A 267 20.58 19.59 -3.53
CA TYR A 267 19.27 19.67 -2.92
C TYR A 267 19.31 20.49 -1.63
N ARG A 268 18.42 21.48 -1.50
CA ARG A 268 18.31 22.31 -0.29
C ARG A 268 16.87 22.44 0.16
N GLU A 269 16.68 22.55 1.47
CA GLU A 269 15.40 22.80 2.12
C GLU A 269 15.41 24.19 2.77
N PHE A 270 14.26 24.86 2.72
CA PHE A 270 14.03 26.19 3.26
C PHE A 270 12.71 26.25 4.02
N LYS A 271 12.64 27.17 4.99
CA LYS A 271 11.42 27.56 5.70
C LYS A 271 11.09 29.02 5.45
N ALA A 272 9.80 29.33 5.46
CA ALA A 272 9.34 30.72 5.52
C ALA A 272 9.52 31.26 6.95
N ASP A 273 10.07 32.46 7.06
CA ASP A 273 10.30 33.15 8.32
C ASP A 273 10.17 34.67 8.15
N ILE A 274 10.11 35.40 9.27
CA ILE A 274 10.09 36.86 9.30
C ILE A 274 11.38 37.32 9.98
N ASN A 275 12.21 38.10 9.26
CA ASN A 275 13.48 38.56 9.79
C ASN A 275 13.31 39.68 10.85
N ALA A 276 14.40 40.08 11.48
CA ALA A 276 14.40 41.16 12.50
C ALA A 276 13.92 42.53 11.97
N LYS A 277 13.86 42.73 10.64
CA LYS A 277 13.31 43.92 9.99
C LYS A 277 11.81 43.80 9.69
N GLY A 278 11.19 42.68 10.06
CA GLY A 278 9.78 42.41 9.78
C GLY A 278 9.49 42.00 8.34
N GLU A 279 10.50 41.60 7.56
CA GLU A 279 10.37 41.20 6.16
C GLU A 279 10.21 39.67 6.02
N ASN A 280 9.44 39.21 5.04
CA ASN A 280 9.36 37.78 4.72
C ASN A 280 10.66 37.30 4.06
N ILE A 281 11.22 36.21 4.59
CA ILE A 281 12.42 35.57 4.05
C ILE A 281 12.28 34.04 4.00
N PHE A 282 13.10 33.41 3.17
CA PHE A 282 13.38 31.99 3.24
C PHE A 282 14.71 31.76 3.97
N VAL A 283 14.66 30.94 5.02
CA VAL A 283 15.83 30.52 5.79
C VAL A 283 16.18 29.08 5.48
N VAL A 284 17.48 28.78 5.36
CA VAL A 284 17.95 27.41 5.13
C VAL A 284 17.59 26.54 6.32
N ASP A 285 17.03 25.36 6.04
CA ASP A 285 16.84 24.28 7.01
C ASP A 285 17.66 23.05 6.62
N SER A 286 17.95 22.18 7.59
CA SER A 286 18.55 20.88 7.27
C SER A 286 17.54 20.04 6.50
N VAL A 287 17.97 19.42 5.39
CA VAL A 287 17.13 18.44 4.69
C VAL A 287 16.82 17.30 5.67
N LYS A 288 15.54 17.06 5.92
CA LYS A 288 15.08 15.97 6.81
C LYS A 288 15.54 14.63 6.21
N SER A 289 16.02 13.72 7.08
CA SER A 289 16.59 12.38 6.81
C SER A 289 18.12 12.32 6.69
N ASN A 290 18.82 12.45 7.82
CA ASN A 290 20.11 11.78 7.98
C ASN A 290 19.84 10.46 8.75
N SER A 291 19.96 9.32 8.07
CA SER A 291 19.74 8.00 8.67
C SER A 291 20.78 7.63 9.74
N LEU A 292 21.83 8.44 9.91
CA LEU A 292 22.82 8.27 10.97
C LEU A 292 22.24 8.56 12.36
N ASP A 293 21.27 9.47 12.50
CA ASP A 293 20.70 9.80 13.81
C ASP A 293 19.97 8.60 14.44
N ASP A 294 19.25 7.81 13.64
CA ASP A 294 18.53 6.60 14.07
C ASP A 294 19.46 5.39 14.30
N LEU A 295 20.70 5.44 13.80
CA LEU A 295 21.71 4.41 14.06
C LEU A 295 22.31 4.53 15.48
N PHE A 296 22.10 5.67 16.13
CA PHE A 296 22.71 6.05 17.42
C PHE A 296 21.71 6.61 18.44
N ALA A 297 20.42 6.69 18.13
CA ALA A 297 19.38 6.98 19.10
C ALA A 297 18.98 5.68 19.81
N ASP A 298 19.01 5.66 21.15
CA ASP A 298 18.57 4.49 21.94
C ASP A 298 17.35 4.82 22.81
N GLU A 299 16.45 3.85 22.87
CA GLU A 299 15.20 3.89 23.61
C GLU A 299 15.47 3.94 25.12
N ARG A 300 15.21 5.12 25.70
CA ARG A 300 15.07 5.38 27.15
C ARG A 300 16.37 5.48 27.94
N SER A 301 16.80 6.74 28.07
CA SER A 301 17.48 7.35 29.22
C SER A 301 18.72 6.65 29.78
N LEU A 302 19.87 7.31 29.70
CA LEU A 302 20.40 8.09 30.83
C LEU A 302 21.58 8.95 30.35
N ASP A 303 21.62 10.15 30.91
CA ASP A 303 22.64 11.17 30.77
C ASP A 303 24.03 10.59 31.11
N SER A 304 24.94 10.50 30.14
CA SER A 304 26.35 10.31 30.44
C SER A 304 27.25 11.03 29.42
N ASP A 305 28.16 11.83 29.95
CA ASP A 305 29.13 12.63 29.18
C ASP A 305 30.09 11.76 28.33
N SER A 306 30.09 10.43 28.50
CA SER A 306 30.81 9.49 27.63
C SER A 306 30.20 9.38 26.22
N LEU A 307 28.89 9.62 26.06
CA LEU A 307 28.21 9.58 24.76
C LEU A 307 28.49 10.86 23.95
N LYS A 308 28.64 12.01 24.61
CA LYS A 308 29.12 13.26 23.98
C LYS A 308 30.56 13.12 23.51
N ALA A 309 31.43 12.51 24.32
CA ALA A 309 32.82 12.22 23.93
C ALA A 309 32.89 11.26 22.72
N SER A 310 32.09 10.19 22.71
CA SER A 310 32.04 9.22 21.59
C SER A 310 31.50 9.81 20.28
N LYS A 311 30.56 10.77 20.39
CA LYS A 311 29.98 11.52 19.25
C LYS A 311 31.01 12.47 18.62
N VAL A 312 31.84 13.10 19.45
CA VAL A 312 32.96 13.96 19.02
C VAL A 312 34.10 13.14 18.42
N ASP A 313 34.40 11.97 19.00
CA ASP A 313 35.48 11.09 18.51
C ASP A 313 35.15 10.43 17.15
N PHE A 314 33.88 10.04 16.92
CA PHE A 314 33.44 9.50 15.62
C PHE A 314 33.52 10.54 14.50
N LEU A 315 33.02 11.76 14.74
CA LEU A 315 33.04 12.87 13.77
C LEU A 315 34.47 13.38 13.50
N ARG A 316 35.33 13.39 14.53
CA ARG A 316 36.74 13.80 14.41
C ARG A 316 37.57 12.78 13.62
N ASP A 317 37.29 11.49 13.78
CA ASP A 317 38.18 10.42 13.30
C ASP A 317 37.72 9.78 11.95
N HIS A 318 36.54 10.13 11.42
CA HIS A 318 36.03 9.70 10.08
C HIS A 318 35.93 10.84 9.07
N TYR A 319 36.44 12.01 9.43
CA TYR A 319 36.44 13.22 8.62
C TYR A 319 36.95 12.95 7.19
N ASN A 320 38.06 12.21 7.01
CA ASN A 320 38.66 11.99 5.69
C ASN A 320 38.01 10.86 4.84
N GLU A 321 37.26 9.92 5.43
CA GLU A 321 36.51 8.91 4.64
C GLU A 321 35.11 9.40 4.23
N LEU A 322 34.55 10.38 4.95
CA LEU A 322 33.36 11.13 4.53
C LEU A 322 33.69 12.20 3.46
N GLN A 323 34.97 12.59 3.34
CA GLN A 323 35.44 13.55 2.35
C GLN A 323 35.49 13.02 0.90
N SER A 324 35.51 11.71 0.65
CA SER A 324 35.73 11.19 -0.71
C SER A 324 34.46 11.05 -1.58
N ASP A 325 33.30 11.49 -1.12
CA ASP A 325 32.03 11.49 -1.89
C ASP A 325 31.14 12.68 -1.46
N SER A 326 31.75 13.86 -1.50
CA SER A 326 31.34 15.15 -0.94
C SER A 326 30.31 15.92 -1.80
N ASN A 327 29.02 15.56 -1.70
CA ASN A 327 27.94 16.45 -2.18
C ASN A 327 26.78 16.63 -1.18
N THR A 328 26.76 15.91 -0.07
CA THR A 328 25.72 16.05 0.96
C THR A 328 26.20 16.71 2.26
N ILE A 329 27.51 16.81 2.50
CA ILE A 329 28.14 17.52 3.63
C ILE A 329 29.57 17.94 3.16
N ASN A 330 29.95 19.23 3.24
CA ASN A 330 31.31 19.79 2.94
C ASN A 330 32.46 19.15 3.76
N ASP A 331 33.79 19.28 3.53
CA ASP A 331 34.70 20.10 2.69
C ASP A 331 36.14 19.49 2.68
N ASN A 332 37.01 19.81 1.69
CA ASN A 332 38.50 19.70 1.74
C ASN A 332 39.09 21.02 1.20
N ASN A 333 40.16 21.69 1.68
CA ASN A 333 41.35 21.27 2.40
C ASN A 333 42.16 22.50 2.92
N ALA A 334 42.81 22.33 4.08
CA ALA A 334 44.14 22.84 4.53
C ALA A 334 44.48 24.36 4.62
N ASN A 335 44.58 24.86 5.87
CA ASN A 335 45.83 25.19 6.61
C ASN A 335 45.81 26.50 7.44
N ALA A 336 45.99 26.32 8.76
CA ALA A 336 46.71 27.16 9.74
C ALA A 336 46.14 28.56 10.07
N ASN A 337 46.05 29.05 11.31
CA ASN A 337 46.54 28.59 12.61
C ASN A 337 45.98 29.52 13.71
N ALA A 338 45.49 28.96 14.83
CA ALA A 338 45.79 29.36 16.22
C ALA A 338 44.78 28.70 17.20
N ASN A 339 45.16 27.90 18.20
CA ASN A 339 46.42 27.24 18.50
C ASN A 339 46.20 26.11 19.54
N ALA A 340 46.93 25.01 19.35
CA ALA A 340 47.53 24.11 20.35
C ALA A 340 46.77 23.70 21.63
N ASN A 341 46.24 22.47 21.65
CA ASN A 341 46.79 21.36 22.48
C ASN A 341 45.97 20.06 22.34
N ALA A 342 46.11 19.36 21.23
CA ALA A 342 45.86 17.91 21.15
C ALA A 342 46.51 17.23 19.93
N ASN A 343 47.39 17.92 19.21
CA ASN A 343 47.93 17.45 17.93
C ASN A 343 49.17 16.55 18.07
N ALA A 344 49.21 15.69 19.09
CA ALA A 344 50.38 14.84 19.37
C ALA A 344 50.12 13.32 19.33
N ASN A 345 48.97 12.84 18.86
CA ASN A 345 48.73 11.39 18.78
C ASN A 345 47.95 10.90 17.53
N ALA A 346 47.76 11.75 16.52
CA ALA A 346 46.96 11.42 15.33
C ALA A 346 47.60 10.45 14.32
N ASN A 347 48.86 10.02 14.51
CA ASN A 347 49.53 9.10 13.57
C ASN A 347 49.67 7.65 14.06
N ALA A 348 48.99 7.22 15.13
CA ALA A 348 49.17 5.87 15.69
C ALA A 348 47.90 5.00 15.86
N LYS A 349 46.68 5.47 15.56
CA LYS A 349 45.44 4.75 15.93
C LYS A 349 44.49 4.32 14.80
N ASN A 350 44.92 4.40 13.53
CA ASN A 350 44.11 4.04 12.36
C ASN A 350 43.99 2.51 12.06
N LYS A 351 44.12 1.65 13.08
CA LYS A 351 44.04 0.18 12.96
C LYS A 351 42.74 -0.45 13.50
N ASN A 352 41.97 0.26 14.32
CA ASN A 352 40.82 -0.35 15.01
C ASN A 352 39.49 -0.28 14.24
N LEU A 353 39.27 0.71 13.37
CA LEU A 353 37.96 0.87 12.72
C LEU A 353 37.75 -0.03 11.48
N LYS A 354 38.75 -0.20 10.60
CA LYS A 354 38.74 -1.25 9.57
C LYS A 354 38.46 -2.63 10.18
N THR A 355 38.99 -2.83 11.38
CA THR A 355 38.78 -4.03 12.19
C THR A 355 37.36 -4.09 12.78
N ILE A 356 36.73 -2.98 13.16
CA ILE A 356 35.35 -2.91 13.69
C ILE A 356 34.29 -3.03 12.58
N ILE A 357 34.43 -2.30 11.47
CA ILE A 357 33.55 -2.39 10.30
C ILE A 357 33.69 -3.76 9.62
N GLY A 358 34.91 -4.32 9.59
CA GLY A 358 35.15 -5.70 9.15
C GLY A 358 34.62 -6.77 10.12
N LYS A 359 34.39 -6.44 11.39
CA LYS A 359 33.81 -7.33 12.41
C LYS A 359 32.29 -7.26 12.49
N LYS A 360 31.65 -6.13 12.14
CA LYS A 360 30.19 -5.98 12.19
C LYS A 360 29.40 -7.04 11.41
N PRO A 361 29.81 -7.47 10.19
CA PRO A 361 29.16 -8.57 9.49
C PRO A 361 29.20 -9.91 10.25
N ALA A 362 30.25 -10.13 11.06
CA ALA A 362 30.40 -11.31 11.92
C ALA A 362 29.61 -11.18 13.23
N GLU A 363 29.43 -9.97 13.76
CA GLU A 363 28.57 -9.69 14.93
C GLU A 363 27.06 -9.74 14.61
N LEU A 364 26.69 -9.55 13.34
CA LEU A 364 25.31 -9.63 12.84
C LEU A 364 24.90 -11.04 12.38
N ASP A 365 25.77 -12.05 12.55
CA ASP A 365 25.61 -13.44 12.07
C ASP A 365 25.08 -13.54 10.63
N SER A 366 25.55 -12.63 9.77
CA SER A 366 25.02 -12.46 8.41
C SER A 366 26.09 -12.79 7.38
N SER A 367 26.29 -14.07 7.10
CA SER A 367 27.20 -14.55 6.06
C SER A 367 26.78 -14.01 4.69
N GLY A 368 27.45 -12.94 4.23
CA GLY A 368 27.32 -12.38 2.88
C GLY A 368 27.09 -10.86 2.80
N TYR A 369 27.01 -10.13 3.93
CA TYR A 369 26.97 -8.66 3.90
C TYR A 369 28.37 -8.06 3.97
N SER A 370 28.71 -7.18 3.02
CA SER A 370 29.94 -6.40 3.06
C SER A 370 29.73 -5.06 3.76
N ALA A 371 30.80 -4.53 4.36
CA ALA A 371 30.84 -3.16 4.87
C ALA A 371 30.35 -2.11 3.85
N LYS A 372 30.66 -2.33 2.57
CA LYS A 372 30.26 -1.48 1.45
C LYS A 372 28.74 -1.46 1.26
N MET A 373 28.07 -2.61 1.41
CA MET A 373 26.61 -2.72 1.29
C MET A 373 25.90 -1.97 2.41
N ILE A 374 26.44 -1.99 3.64
CA ILE A 374 25.89 -1.24 4.78
C ILE A 374 25.93 0.27 4.52
N VAL A 375 27.04 0.77 3.98
CA VAL A 375 27.19 2.18 3.61
C VAL A 375 26.26 2.56 2.45
N ASN A 376 26.21 1.74 1.39
CA ASN A 376 25.32 1.98 0.25
C ASN A 376 23.85 2.02 0.69
N ARG A 377 23.45 1.14 1.61
CA ARG A 377 22.09 1.10 2.15
C ARG A 377 21.75 2.36 2.94
N ALA A 378 22.66 2.85 3.79
CA ALA A 378 22.45 4.08 4.53
C ALA A 378 22.29 5.29 3.60
N LYS A 379 23.09 5.35 2.52
CA LYS A 379 22.95 6.38 1.48
C LYS A 379 21.57 6.32 0.81
N ALA A 380 21.15 5.15 0.34
CA ALA A 380 19.87 4.95 -0.36
C ALA A 380 18.61 5.36 0.45
N MET A 381 18.70 5.44 1.78
CA MET A 381 17.60 5.81 2.66
C MET A 381 17.41 7.32 2.85
N SER A 382 18.32 8.15 2.32
CA SER A 382 18.19 9.60 2.34
C SER A 382 17.53 10.12 1.06
N CYS A 383 16.77 11.22 1.14
CA CYS A 383 16.27 11.90 -0.06
C CYS A 383 17.40 12.22 -1.04
N SER A 384 18.60 12.55 -0.55
CA SER A 384 19.77 12.77 -1.38
C SER A 384 20.29 11.51 -2.06
N GLY A 385 20.41 10.39 -1.35
CA GLY A 385 20.90 9.16 -1.95
C GLY A 385 19.92 8.55 -2.95
N PHE A 386 18.62 8.81 -2.82
CA PHE A 386 17.63 8.39 -3.83
C PHE A 386 17.84 9.10 -5.19
N TYR A 387 18.15 10.41 -5.19
CA TYR A 387 18.34 11.19 -6.42
C TYR A 387 19.79 11.20 -6.93
N GLN A 388 20.79 11.16 -6.05
CA GLN A 388 22.21 11.32 -6.38
C GLN A 388 22.97 9.99 -6.47
N ASP A 389 22.84 9.13 -5.47
CA ASP A 389 23.70 7.94 -5.30
C ASP A 389 23.11 6.66 -5.88
N SER A 390 21.90 6.74 -6.42
CA SER A 390 21.19 5.68 -7.14
C SER A 390 21.93 5.31 -8.44
N ASN A 391 23.01 4.55 -8.30
CA ASN A 391 23.98 4.23 -9.36
C ASN A 391 24.07 2.73 -9.67
N GLY A 392 23.18 1.90 -9.10
CA GLY A 392 23.24 0.45 -9.26
C GLY A 392 24.13 -0.26 -8.23
N ALA A 393 24.63 0.44 -7.20
CA ALA A 393 25.43 -0.17 -6.15
C ALA A 393 24.62 -1.18 -5.33
N GLU A 394 25.27 -2.27 -4.95
CA GLU A 394 24.66 -3.33 -4.14
C GLU A 394 24.47 -2.83 -2.69
N ILE A 395 23.22 -2.77 -2.22
CA ILE A 395 22.82 -2.28 -0.90
C ILE A 395 22.53 -3.44 0.08
N THR A 396 22.24 -4.62 -0.46
CA THR A 396 22.16 -5.90 0.25
C THR A 396 22.35 -7.03 -0.78
N LEU A 397 22.61 -8.27 -0.32
CA LEU A 397 22.91 -9.41 -1.20
C LEU A 397 21.89 -9.52 -2.33
N ASN A 398 22.36 -9.44 -3.58
CA ASN A 398 21.53 -9.51 -4.79
C ASN A 398 20.46 -8.42 -4.92
N VAL A 399 20.61 -7.31 -4.19
CA VAL A 399 19.73 -6.15 -4.28
C VAL A 399 20.57 -4.92 -4.53
N ASN A 400 20.37 -4.35 -5.71
CA ASN A 400 21.04 -3.14 -6.14
C ASN A 400 20.10 -1.95 -5.99
N GLN A 401 20.69 -0.80 -5.66
CA GLN A 401 19.99 0.47 -5.74
C GLN A 401 19.53 0.72 -7.19
N LEU A 402 18.39 1.39 -7.37
CA LEU A 402 17.93 1.80 -8.70
C LEU A 402 18.98 2.69 -9.37
N LYS A 403 19.06 2.66 -10.71
CA LYS A 403 19.95 3.56 -11.48
C LYS A 403 19.18 4.83 -11.84
N SER A 404 19.30 5.88 -11.04
CA SER A 404 18.55 7.14 -11.11
C SER A 404 19.26 8.21 -11.96
N GLN A 405 19.93 7.87 -13.07
CA GLN A 405 20.76 8.77 -13.91
C GLN A 405 20.12 10.16 -14.19
N SER A 406 20.25 11.13 -13.27
CA SER A 406 19.55 12.44 -13.29
C SER A 406 18.01 12.37 -13.37
N PHE A 407 17.39 11.33 -12.81
CA PHE A 407 15.95 11.10 -12.86
C PHE A 407 15.12 12.13 -12.06
N VAL A 408 13.93 12.48 -12.57
CA VAL A 408 12.87 13.24 -11.88
C VAL A 408 11.53 12.55 -12.08
N TYR A 409 10.61 12.71 -11.12
CA TYR A 409 9.25 12.16 -11.23
C TYR A 409 8.40 12.85 -12.30
N VAL A 410 8.64 14.15 -12.52
CA VAL A 410 8.02 14.93 -13.59
C VAL A 410 9.10 15.81 -14.21
N ASP A 411 9.28 15.71 -15.52
CA ASP A 411 10.26 16.52 -16.25
C ASP A 411 9.74 17.94 -16.53
N GLU A 412 10.61 18.76 -17.11
CA GLU A 412 10.35 20.14 -17.50
C GLU A 412 9.20 20.26 -18.51
N GLN A 413 8.96 19.24 -19.32
CA GLN A 413 7.83 19.18 -20.25
C GLN A 413 6.52 18.80 -19.55
N GLY A 414 6.58 18.42 -18.27
CA GLY A 414 5.47 17.91 -17.51
C GLY A 414 5.22 16.43 -17.74
N THR A 415 6.13 15.68 -18.35
CA THR A 415 6.01 14.24 -18.56
C THR A 415 6.22 13.51 -17.24
N LEU A 416 5.28 12.64 -16.87
CA LEU A 416 5.41 11.79 -15.70
C LEU A 416 6.33 10.61 -16.00
N SER A 417 7.20 10.24 -15.06
CA SER A 417 8.04 9.04 -15.22
C SER A 417 7.24 7.74 -15.06
N LEU A 418 7.72 6.64 -15.66
CA LEU A 418 7.08 5.33 -15.52
C LEU A 418 7.03 4.86 -14.06
N GLU A 419 8.09 5.10 -13.29
CA GLU A 419 8.16 4.75 -11.87
C GLU A 419 7.14 5.55 -11.03
N LEU A 420 6.90 6.82 -11.37
CA LEU A 420 5.84 7.61 -10.73
C LEU A 420 4.48 6.98 -11.04
N ILE A 421 4.20 6.68 -12.31
CA ILE A 421 2.90 6.17 -12.77
C ILE A 421 2.61 4.77 -12.20
N GLU A 422 3.52 3.83 -12.39
CA GLU A 422 3.30 2.40 -12.12
C GLU A 422 3.40 2.06 -10.63
N GLN A 423 4.24 2.77 -9.87
CA GLN A 423 4.51 2.45 -8.47
C GLN A 423 3.90 3.46 -7.51
N CYS A 424 4.31 4.74 -7.59
CA CYS A 424 3.93 5.73 -6.59
C CYS A 424 2.45 6.14 -6.68
N LEU A 425 1.96 6.52 -7.86
CA LEU A 425 0.56 6.95 -8.05
C LEU A 425 -0.42 5.79 -7.83
N SER A 426 -0.04 4.58 -8.23
CA SER A 426 -0.81 3.37 -7.98
C SER A 426 -1.04 3.14 -6.48
N ASP A 427 0.02 3.25 -5.67
CA ASP A 427 -0.08 3.09 -4.22
C ASP A 427 -0.85 4.24 -3.55
N TRP A 428 -0.66 5.50 -4.00
CA TRP A 428 -1.43 6.64 -3.50
C TRP A 428 -2.93 6.55 -3.83
N ALA A 429 -3.29 6.05 -5.02
CA ALA A 429 -4.69 5.86 -5.39
C ALA A 429 -5.38 4.82 -4.50
N VAL A 430 -4.67 3.74 -4.15
CA VAL A 430 -5.17 2.74 -3.20
C VAL A 430 -5.39 3.38 -1.83
N LEU A 431 -4.43 4.15 -1.32
CA LEU A 431 -4.54 4.81 -0.02
C LEU A 431 -5.75 5.74 0.07
N LEU A 432 -5.94 6.60 -0.94
CA LEU A 432 -7.06 7.54 -0.95
C LEU A 432 -8.40 6.79 -0.95
N THR A 433 -8.45 5.66 -1.67
CA THR A 433 -9.65 4.81 -1.73
C THR A 433 -9.88 4.02 -0.44
N ASP A 434 -8.83 3.44 0.16
CA ASP A 434 -8.89 2.69 1.42
C ASP A 434 -9.27 3.60 2.58
N TYR A 435 -8.68 4.80 2.63
CA TYR A 435 -9.04 5.82 3.60
C TYR A 435 -10.53 6.16 3.49
N TRP A 436 -11.03 6.44 2.28
CA TRP A 436 -12.45 6.66 2.02
C TRP A 436 -13.34 5.49 2.43
N GLN A 437 -12.97 4.26 2.10
CA GLN A 437 -13.75 3.07 2.47
C GLN A 437 -13.81 2.88 3.99
N LYS A 438 -12.71 3.08 4.70
CA LYS A 438 -12.65 2.93 6.16
C LYS A 438 -13.42 4.02 6.90
N THR A 439 -13.79 5.11 6.23
CA THR A 439 -14.30 6.30 6.89
C THR A 439 -15.64 6.81 6.39
N VAL A 440 -16.09 6.32 5.23
CA VAL A 440 -17.36 6.71 4.60
C VAL A 440 -18.26 5.50 4.31
N GLU A 441 -17.72 4.28 4.16
CA GLU A 441 -18.58 3.09 4.06
C GLU A 441 -19.13 2.73 5.45
N LYS A 442 -20.39 3.14 5.70
CA LYS A 442 -21.16 2.79 6.89
C LYS A 442 -21.17 1.29 7.22
N TRP A 443 -21.06 0.46 6.19
CA TRP A 443 -21.08 -0.99 6.29
C TRP A 443 -19.78 -1.58 5.77
N ARG A 444 -19.00 -2.20 6.66
CA ARG A 444 -17.79 -2.95 6.31
C ARG A 444 -18.04 -4.44 6.50
N PHE A 445 -18.19 -5.18 5.41
CA PHE A 445 -18.44 -6.63 5.43
C PHE A 445 -17.16 -7.40 5.78
N ALA A 446 -17.30 -8.72 5.97
CA ALA A 446 -16.14 -9.60 6.11
C ALA A 446 -15.13 -9.43 4.96
N GLU A 447 -13.83 -9.53 5.28
CA GLU A 447 -12.72 -9.20 4.37
C GLU A 447 -12.75 -9.96 3.02
N VAL A 448 -13.39 -11.14 2.98
CA VAL A 448 -13.58 -11.92 1.76
C VAL A 448 -15.03 -12.39 1.66
N ASP A 449 -15.67 -12.06 0.53
CA ASP A 449 -16.98 -12.56 0.11
C ASP A 449 -16.84 -13.58 -1.04
N ILE A 450 -17.96 -14.17 -1.49
CA ILE A 450 -17.92 -15.21 -2.54
C ILE A 450 -17.39 -14.70 -3.87
N SER A 451 -17.88 -13.56 -4.30
CA SER A 451 -17.41 -12.89 -5.51
C SER A 451 -15.91 -12.62 -5.44
N GLY A 452 -15.42 -12.11 -4.30
CA GLY A 452 -14.01 -11.84 -4.10
C GLY A 452 -13.15 -13.10 -4.17
N ALA A 453 -13.57 -14.17 -3.50
CA ALA A 453 -12.86 -15.45 -3.51
C ALA A 453 -12.67 -16.00 -4.94
N HIS A 454 -13.70 -15.95 -5.78
CA HIS A 454 -13.62 -16.40 -7.17
C HIS A 454 -12.77 -15.48 -8.06
N ASN A 455 -12.87 -14.16 -7.89
CA ASN A 455 -12.44 -13.21 -8.93
C ASN A 455 -11.15 -12.44 -8.61
N ASN A 456 -10.70 -12.40 -7.35
CA ASN A 456 -9.63 -11.49 -6.95
C ASN A 456 -8.30 -12.18 -6.61
N PHE A 457 -8.26 -13.51 -6.48
CA PHE A 457 -7.09 -14.21 -5.92
C PHE A 457 -6.42 -15.22 -6.87
N GLY A 458 -6.87 -15.28 -8.13
CA GLY A 458 -6.38 -16.25 -9.12
C GLY A 458 -6.72 -17.70 -8.79
N GLY A 459 -7.70 -17.91 -7.90
CA GLY A 459 -8.19 -19.22 -7.48
C GLY A 459 -8.94 -19.10 -6.14
N TYR A 460 -10.03 -19.84 -5.99
CA TYR A 460 -10.93 -19.72 -4.83
C TYR A 460 -10.22 -19.93 -3.48
N TYR A 461 -9.28 -20.89 -3.41
CA TYR A 461 -8.54 -21.21 -2.20
C TYR A 461 -7.26 -20.36 -2.00
N ASN A 462 -6.93 -19.48 -2.95
CA ASN A 462 -5.86 -18.49 -2.75
C ASN A 462 -6.31 -17.31 -1.88
N ALA A 463 -7.61 -17.20 -1.60
CA ALA A 463 -8.14 -16.18 -0.71
C ALA A 463 -7.55 -16.36 0.71
N PRO A 464 -7.17 -15.28 1.41
CA PRO A 464 -6.61 -15.35 2.75
C PRO A 464 -7.64 -15.85 3.79
N ASN A 465 -8.92 -15.71 3.47
CA ASN A 465 -10.02 -16.15 4.30
C ASN A 465 -11.07 -16.86 3.46
N HIS A 466 -11.61 -17.93 4.04
CA HIS A 466 -12.67 -18.68 3.41
C HIS A 466 -14.01 -17.96 3.63
N PRO A 467 -14.71 -17.52 2.57
CA PRO A 467 -15.96 -16.77 2.70
C PRO A 467 -17.08 -17.61 3.34
N ASN A 468 -17.98 -16.92 4.04
CA ASN A 468 -19.17 -17.53 4.65
C ASN A 468 -20.20 -17.91 3.58
N TYR A 469 -20.81 -19.08 3.72
CA TYR A 469 -21.75 -19.58 2.71
C TYR A 469 -23.14 -18.95 2.79
N TYR A 470 -23.68 -18.66 3.97
CA TYR A 470 -25.11 -18.33 4.10
C TYR A 470 -25.43 -17.25 5.14
N ALA A 471 -24.42 -16.51 5.59
CA ALA A 471 -24.59 -15.39 6.48
C ALA A 471 -23.73 -14.20 6.05
N PHE A 472 -24.24 -13.00 6.31
CA PHE A 472 -23.47 -11.77 6.25
C PHE A 472 -23.15 -11.31 7.66
N ALA A 473 -22.00 -10.64 7.80
CA ALA A 473 -21.61 -9.92 8.99
C ALA A 473 -20.96 -8.60 8.57
N THR A 474 -21.37 -7.53 9.21
CA THR A 474 -20.96 -6.17 8.88
C THR A 474 -20.57 -5.40 10.13
N LEU A 475 -19.48 -4.68 10.01
CA LEU A 475 -18.99 -3.71 10.97
C LEU A 475 -19.54 -2.32 10.62
N GLN A 476 -20.18 -1.69 11.60
CA GLN A 476 -20.76 -0.36 11.50
C GLN A 476 -19.69 0.74 11.69
N ASP A 477 -20.07 2.00 11.42
CA ASP A 477 -19.23 3.18 11.67
C ASP A 477 -18.79 3.29 13.14
N ASP A 478 -19.69 2.97 14.06
CA ASP A 478 -19.39 3.02 15.49
C ASP A 478 -18.54 1.85 15.97
N GLY A 479 -18.23 0.89 15.08
CA GLY A 479 -17.46 -0.32 15.38
C GLY A 479 -18.29 -1.49 15.91
N SER A 480 -19.62 -1.39 15.94
CA SER A 480 -20.52 -2.50 16.31
C SER A 480 -20.76 -3.47 15.15
N ILE A 481 -21.19 -4.70 15.47
CA ILE A 481 -21.39 -5.75 14.46
C ILE A 481 -22.87 -6.10 14.32
N THR A 482 -23.30 -6.16 13.07
CA THR A 482 -24.60 -6.69 12.69
C THR A 482 -24.41 -7.94 11.81
N ALA A 483 -25.19 -8.99 12.05
CA ALA A 483 -25.16 -10.20 11.25
C ALA A 483 -26.57 -10.66 10.92
N TRP A 484 -26.74 -11.30 9.75
CA TRP A 484 -28.01 -11.88 9.32
C TRP A 484 -27.80 -13.03 8.32
N GLY A 485 -28.87 -13.76 8.01
CA GLY A 485 -28.83 -15.03 7.28
C GLY A 485 -29.00 -16.23 8.20
N ARG A 486 -28.50 -17.40 7.81
CA ARG A 486 -28.67 -18.63 8.59
C ARG A 486 -28.00 -18.55 9.97
N SER A 487 -28.74 -18.86 11.02
CA SER A 487 -28.24 -18.87 12.41
C SER A 487 -27.10 -19.88 12.61
N ASP A 488 -27.19 -21.07 11.97
CA ASP A 488 -26.15 -22.10 11.97
C ASP A 488 -24.92 -21.76 11.12
N TYR A 489 -24.84 -20.53 10.58
CA TYR A 489 -23.70 -19.99 9.84
C TYR A 489 -23.17 -18.68 10.46
N GLY A 490 -23.68 -18.28 11.63
CA GLY A 490 -23.31 -17.01 12.26
C GLY A 490 -24.15 -15.82 11.82
N GLY A 491 -25.31 -16.06 11.18
CA GLY A 491 -26.31 -15.02 10.92
C GLY A 491 -26.98 -14.46 12.17
N THR A 492 -26.71 -15.04 13.34
CA THR A 492 -27.15 -14.57 14.66
C THR A 492 -26.02 -14.71 15.67
N GLY A 493 -26.12 -14.02 16.81
CA GLY A 493 -25.15 -14.15 17.92
C GLY A 493 -23.84 -13.40 17.69
N ALA A 494 -23.87 -12.36 16.85
CA ALA A 494 -22.74 -11.43 16.74
C ALA A 494 -22.40 -10.84 18.11
N PRO A 495 -21.11 -10.63 18.43
CA PRO A 495 -20.69 -10.19 19.75
C PRO A 495 -21.09 -8.73 19.99
N THR A 496 -21.41 -8.40 21.23
CA THR A 496 -21.69 -7.02 21.66
C THR A 496 -20.40 -6.20 21.75
N GLY A 497 -20.51 -4.87 21.65
CA GLY A 497 -19.39 -3.93 21.69
C GLY A 497 -19.28 -3.12 20.40
N ASN A 498 -18.39 -2.13 20.39
CA ASN A 498 -18.25 -1.16 19.32
C ASN A 498 -16.77 -0.80 19.03
N ASP A 499 -15.84 -1.67 19.42
CA ASP A 499 -14.39 -1.47 19.27
C ASP A 499 -13.76 -2.44 18.24
N TYR A 500 -14.61 -3.07 17.41
CA TYR A 500 -14.17 -3.96 16.34
C TYR A 500 -13.70 -3.16 15.11
N THR A 501 -12.73 -3.71 14.38
CA THR A 501 -12.05 -3.05 13.27
C THR A 501 -12.10 -3.86 11.97
N LYS A 502 -12.19 -5.19 12.05
CA LYS A 502 -12.27 -6.11 10.89
C LYS A 502 -13.11 -7.35 11.23
N ILE A 503 -13.70 -7.97 10.20
CA ILE A 503 -14.45 -9.23 10.31
C ILE A 503 -13.88 -10.24 9.31
N TYR A 504 -13.64 -11.45 9.78
CA TYR A 504 -13.17 -12.57 8.97
C TYR A 504 -14.17 -13.72 9.09
N SER A 505 -14.15 -14.66 8.14
CA SER A 505 -15.08 -15.79 8.14
C SER A 505 -14.40 -17.12 7.87
N THR A 506 -15.05 -18.20 8.31
CA THR A 506 -14.93 -19.53 7.70
C THR A 506 -16.22 -19.80 6.92
N SER A 507 -16.40 -21.01 6.39
CA SER A 507 -17.65 -21.35 5.69
C SER A 507 -18.92 -21.22 6.55
N ARG A 508 -18.83 -21.27 7.89
CA ARG A 508 -20.00 -21.25 8.82
C ARG A 508 -19.82 -20.44 10.11
N ALA A 509 -18.75 -19.66 10.22
CA ALA A 509 -18.49 -18.85 11.40
C ALA A 509 -17.81 -17.53 11.02
N PHE A 510 -17.77 -16.62 11.98
CA PHE A 510 -17.05 -15.37 11.87
C PHE A 510 -16.11 -15.18 13.06
N VAL A 511 -15.12 -14.33 12.86
CA VAL A 511 -14.30 -13.76 13.93
C VAL A 511 -14.08 -12.28 13.68
N ALA A 512 -14.27 -11.48 14.72
CA ALA A 512 -14.03 -10.05 14.68
C ALA A 512 -12.76 -9.70 15.44
N LEU A 513 -11.97 -8.78 14.87
CA LEU A 513 -10.72 -8.26 15.42
C LEU A 513 -10.97 -6.87 16.02
N LYS A 514 -10.38 -6.59 17.18
CA LYS A 514 -10.41 -5.28 17.84
C LYS A 514 -9.12 -4.49 17.59
N ALA A 515 -9.14 -3.18 17.85
CA ALA A 515 -7.97 -2.32 17.70
C ALA A 515 -6.79 -2.72 18.60
N ASP A 516 -7.05 -3.31 19.77
CA ASP A 516 -6.03 -3.83 20.68
C ASP A 516 -5.49 -5.22 20.27
N GLY A 517 -5.98 -5.75 19.15
CA GLY A 517 -5.62 -7.04 18.60
C GLY A 517 -6.26 -8.24 19.30
N SER A 518 -7.27 -8.04 20.16
CA SER A 518 -8.09 -9.15 20.69
C SER A 518 -9.20 -9.56 19.71
N ILE A 519 -9.72 -10.79 19.86
CA ILE A 519 -10.70 -11.37 18.92
C ILE A 519 -11.93 -11.95 19.61
N LYS A 520 -13.06 -11.97 18.88
CA LYS A 520 -14.30 -12.64 19.29
C LYS A 520 -14.87 -13.41 18.11
N ALA A 521 -15.18 -14.71 18.30
CA ALA A 521 -15.75 -15.56 17.25
C ALA A 521 -17.19 -15.97 17.58
N TRP A 522 -18.01 -16.18 16.54
CA TRP A 522 -19.39 -16.65 16.65
C TRP A 522 -19.81 -17.45 15.41
N GLY A 523 -20.92 -18.19 15.50
CA GLY A 523 -21.43 -19.07 14.44
C GLY A 523 -21.39 -20.55 14.81
N ALA A 524 -21.27 -21.44 13.82
CA ALA A 524 -21.39 -22.88 14.06
C ALA A 524 -20.30 -23.43 15.01
N PRO A 525 -20.68 -24.26 16.01
CA PRO A 525 -19.72 -25.04 16.80
C PRO A 525 -18.78 -25.84 15.89
N GLY A 526 -17.48 -25.77 16.15
CA GLY A 526 -16.45 -26.50 15.39
C GLY A 526 -15.93 -25.80 14.13
N PHE A 527 -16.58 -24.74 13.63
CA PHE A 527 -16.12 -23.99 12.45
C PHE A 527 -15.26 -22.76 12.81
N GLY A 528 -14.52 -22.85 13.92
CA GLY A 528 -13.66 -21.77 14.41
C GLY A 528 -14.21 -20.99 15.61
N THR A 529 -15.27 -21.51 16.25
CA THR A 529 -15.87 -20.94 17.47
C THR A 529 -15.40 -21.61 18.78
N ILE A 530 -14.73 -22.76 18.67
CA ILE A 530 -14.20 -23.52 19.82
C ILE A 530 -12.69 -23.32 19.89
N GLY A 531 -12.17 -23.09 21.10
CA GLY A 531 -10.74 -22.92 21.34
C GLY A 531 -10.20 -21.57 20.86
N VAL A 532 -11.04 -20.55 20.80
CA VAL A 532 -10.63 -19.18 20.44
C VAL A 532 -9.56 -18.72 21.44
N PRO A 533 -8.38 -18.30 21.01
CA PRO A 533 -7.29 -17.95 21.92
C PRO A 533 -7.56 -16.63 22.65
N ASP A 534 -7.30 -16.64 23.96
CA ASP A 534 -7.35 -15.44 24.82
C ASP A 534 -6.01 -14.69 24.71
N GLY A 535 -5.87 -13.87 23.67
CA GLY A 535 -4.66 -13.07 23.43
C GLY A 535 -4.93 -11.73 22.78
N LYS A 536 -3.87 -10.91 22.70
CA LYS A 536 -3.85 -9.58 22.06
C LYS A 536 -2.69 -9.49 21.07
N GLY A 537 -2.67 -8.41 20.28
CA GLY A 537 -1.59 -8.15 19.32
C GLY A 537 -1.62 -9.02 18.06
N TYR A 538 -2.77 -9.62 17.74
CA TYR A 538 -2.98 -10.25 16.43
C TYR A 538 -3.07 -9.17 15.37
N THR A 539 -2.28 -9.30 14.31
CA THR A 539 -2.23 -8.33 13.21
C THR A 539 -3.11 -8.76 12.05
N ASN A 540 -3.14 -10.07 11.75
CA ASN A 540 -3.94 -10.68 10.69
C ASN A 540 -4.58 -11.98 11.10
N ILE A 541 -5.73 -12.28 10.48
CA ILE A 541 -6.46 -13.53 10.62
C ILE A 541 -6.62 -14.17 9.25
N TYR A 542 -6.32 -15.46 9.18
CA TYR A 542 -6.48 -16.31 8.02
C TYR A 542 -7.46 -17.43 8.34
N SER A 543 -8.07 -18.01 7.31
CA SER A 543 -8.99 -19.13 7.53
C SER A 543 -9.04 -20.09 6.36
N ASN A 544 -9.19 -21.36 6.69
CA ASN A 544 -9.69 -22.35 5.75
C ASN A 544 -11.20 -22.56 5.97
N LYS A 545 -11.76 -23.65 5.41
CA LYS A 545 -13.21 -23.91 5.49
C LYS A 545 -13.74 -24.03 6.91
N THR A 546 -12.92 -24.42 7.88
CA THR A 546 -13.35 -24.80 9.25
C THR A 546 -12.50 -24.24 10.39
N THR A 547 -11.28 -23.77 10.12
CA THR A 547 -10.36 -23.30 11.15
C THR A 547 -9.81 -21.92 10.82
N PHE A 548 -9.41 -21.20 11.86
CA PHE A 548 -8.73 -19.92 11.77
C PHE A 548 -7.26 -20.06 12.18
N ALA A 549 -6.43 -19.16 11.67
CA ALA A 549 -5.06 -18.95 12.11
C ALA A 549 -4.80 -17.45 12.25
N VAL A 550 -4.11 -17.05 13.32
CA VAL A 550 -3.67 -15.67 13.56
C VAL A 550 -2.18 -15.55 13.37
N LEU A 551 -1.75 -14.41 12.83
CA LEU A 551 -0.36 -14.00 12.76
C LEU A 551 -0.16 -12.81 13.71
N LYS A 552 0.90 -12.86 14.52
CA LYS A 552 1.32 -11.74 15.38
C LYS A 552 2.42 -10.92 14.73
N ALA A 553 2.71 -9.74 15.30
CA ALA A 553 3.76 -8.83 14.80
C ALA A 553 5.18 -9.45 14.78
N ASP A 554 5.47 -10.38 15.70
CA ASP A 554 6.74 -11.13 15.73
C ASP A 554 6.78 -12.32 14.73
N GLY A 555 5.69 -12.52 13.99
CA GLY A 555 5.52 -13.62 13.06
C GLY A 555 5.20 -14.96 13.72
N SER A 556 4.84 -15.00 15.00
CA SER A 556 4.32 -16.22 15.64
C SER A 556 2.88 -16.51 15.22
N ILE A 557 2.52 -17.80 15.19
CA ILE A 557 1.22 -18.29 14.70
C ILE A 557 0.47 -19.00 15.81
N ALA A 558 -0.84 -18.78 15.87
CA ALA A 558 -1.77 -19.64 16.62
C ALA A 558 -2.94 -20.04 15.71
N SER A 559 -3.43 -21.26 15.84
CA SER A 559 -4.60 -21.74 15.08
C SER A 559 -5.64 -22.37 16.01
N TRP A 560 -6.92 -22.34 15.61
CA TRP A 560 -8.02 -22.94 16.38
C TRP A 560 -9.19 -23.39 15.49
N GLY A 561 -10.12 -24.18 16.04
CA GLY A 561 -11.26 -24.80 15.34
C GLY A 561 -11.21 -26.34 15.30
N SER A 562 -12.20 -27.00 14.66
CA SER A 562 -12.39 -28.47 14.68
C SER A 562 -11.20 -29.29 14.18
N GLY A 563 -10.32 -28.72 13.35
CA GLY A 563 -9.07 -29.35 12.87
C GLY A 563 -7.82 -28.95 13.66
N SER A 564 -7.97 -28.24 14.78
CA SER A 564 -6.87 -27.64 15.56
C SER A 564 -6.82 -28.14 17.01
N ARG A 565 -7.43 -29.31 17.32
CA ARG A 565 -7.57 -29.77 18.70
C ARG A 565 -6.21 -30.01 19.38
N SER A 566 -6.11 -29.44 20.58
CA SER A 566 -5.03 -29.53 21.57
C SER A 566 -5.17 -30.73 22.53
N THR A 567 -5.88 -31.80 22.15
CA THR A 567 -5.98 -33.03 22.94
C THR A 567 -5.69 -34.26 22.07
N PRO A 568 -4.75 -35.14 22.49
CA PRO A 568 -4.38 -36.34 21.74
C PRO A 568 -5.48 -37.41 21.85
N SER A 569 -6.39 -37.46 20.88
CA SER A 569 -7.24 -38.66 20.68
C SER A 569 -7.73 -38.76 19.23
N ASP A 570 -7.09 -39.67 18.48
CA ASP A 570 -7.69 -40.61 17.52
C ASP A 570 -8.56 -40.12 16.36
N ILE A 571 -8.30 -38.94 15.80
CA ILE A 571 -8.59 -38.68 14.38
C ILE A 571 -7.25 -38.57 13.65
N GLY A 572 -6.70 -39.72 13.24
CA GLY A 572 -5.43 -39.78 12.51
C GLY A 572 -5.45 -38.85 11.30
N GLY A 573 -4.48 -37.92 11.20
CA GLY A 573 -4.35 -37.08 10.01
C GLY A 573 -3.99 -35.61 10.22
N TYR A 574 -4.14 -35.02 11.41
CA TYR A 574 -3.83 -33.60 11.64
C TYR A 574 -2.42 -33.34 12.22
N THR A 575 -1.82 -32.20 11.88
CA THR A 575 -0.54 -31.68 12.40
C THR A 575 -0.73 -30.30 13.04
N TYR A 576 0.12 -29.94 14.00
CA TYR A 576 0.02 -28.70 14.78
C TYR A 576 0.65 -27.50 14.09
N ALA A 577 0.14 -26.30 14.41
CA ALA A 577 0.74 -25.03 13.99
C ALA A 577 2.21 -24.95 14.45
N PRO A 578 3.09 -24.26 13.69
CA PRO A 578 4.47 -24.08 14.07
C PRO A 578 4.60 -23.31 15.39
N SER A 579 5.54 -23.73 16.25
CA SER A 579 5.83 -23.08 17.54
C SER A 579 6.88 -21.97 17.46
N ASP A 580 7.56 -21.85 16.32
CA ASP A 580 8.55 -20.80 16.06
C ASP A 580 7.92 -19.54 15.44
N SER A 581 8.71 -18.48 15.30
CA SER A 581 8.27 -17.15 14.84
C SER A 581 8.98 -16.73 13.54
N GLY A 582 8.74 -15.49 13.09
CA GLY A 582 9.32 -14.93 11.86
C GLY A 582 8.57 -15.29 10.57
N TYR A 583 7.36 -15.85 10.67
CA TYR A 583 6.48 -16.00 9.52
C TYR A 583 5.89 -14.64 9.11
N ILE A 584 5.75 -14.43 7.81
CA ILE A 584 5.25 -13.16 7.26
C ILE A 584 3.86 -13.31 6.63
N LYS A 585 3.46 -14.53 6.25
CA LYS A 585 2.18 -14.79 5.60
C LYS A 585 1.71 -16.24 5.75
N ILE A 586 0.41 -16.44 5.81
CA ILE A 586 -0.26 -17.75 5.86
C ILE A 586 -1.11 -17.94 4.59
N TYR A 587 -1.20 -19.18 4.14
CA TYR A 587 -1.98 -19.66 3.00
C TYR A 587 -2.77 -20.89 3.43
N SER A 588 -3.85 -21.21 2.73
CA SER A 588 -4.76 -22.29 3.12
C SER A 588 -5.28 -23.10 1.93
N THR A 589 -5.37 -24.41 2.11
CA THR A 589 -6.29 -25.26 1.34
C THR A 589 -7.63 -25.34 2.07
N ALA A 590 -8.54 -26.25 1.72
CA ALA A 590 -9.79 -26.39 2.45
C ALA A 590 -9.62 -26.81 3.93
N TYR A 591 -8.57 -27.56 4.27
CA TYR A 591 -8.36 -28.12 5.62
C TYR A 591 -6.90 -28.11 6.12
N ALA A 592 -5.98 -27.43 5.43
CA ALA A 592 -4.60 -27.25 5.86
C ALA A 592 -4.14 -25.81 5.68
N PHE A 593 -3.02 -25.49 6.30
CA PHE A 593 -2.34 -24.21 6.18
C PHE A 593 -0.87 -24.39 5.81
N ALA A 594 -0.30 -23.36 5.21
CA ALA A 594 1.13 -23.21 5.01
C ALA A 594 1.55 -21.77 5.32
N ALA A 595 2.67 -21.58 6.02
CA ALA A 595 3.22 -20.28 6.33
C ALA A 595 4.63 -20.14 5.78
N ILE A 596 4.97 -18.93 5.33
CA ILE A 596 6.26 -18.61 4.72
C ILE A 596 7.00 -17.54 5.54
N LYS A 597 8.33 -17.65 5.62
CA LYS A 597 9.22 -16.66 6.24
C LYS A 597 9.88 -15.75 5.19
N ALA A 598 10.55 -14.68 5.64
CA ALA A 598 11.26 -13.75 4.75
C ALA A 598 12.40 -14.39 3.93
N ASP A 599 13.03 -15.45 4.44
CA ASP A 599 14.04 -16.23 3.71
C ASP A 599 13.42 -17.24 2.72
N GLY A 600 12.09 -17.29 2.63
CA GLY A 600 11.33 -18.19 1.79
C GLY A 600 11.19 -19.61 2.33
N SER A 601 11.57 -19.90 3.58
CA SER A 601 11.27 -21.20 4.20
C SER A 601 9.78 -21.38 4.50
N ILE A 602 9.28 -22.61 4.38
CA ILE A 602 7.85 -22.94 4.50
C ILE A 602 7.61 -23.96 5.62
N LYS A 603 6.57 -23.75 6.42
CA LYS A 603 5.98 -24.78 7.30
C LYS A 603 4.51 -24.97 6.99
N ALA A 604 4.06 -26.22 6.96
CA ALA A 604 2.66 -26.56 6.76
C ALA A 604 2.08 -27.33 7.95
N TRP A 605 0.79 -27.14 8.20
CA TRP A 605 0.06 -27.83 9.27
C TRP A 605 -1.43 -28.05 8.93
N GLY A 606 -2.13 -28.85 9.73
CA GLY A 606 -3.52 -29.25 9.50
C GLY A 606 -3.64 -30.64 8.89
N HIS A 607 -4.65 -30.89 8.06
CA HIS A 607 -4.89 -32.24 7.54
C HIS A 607 -3.79 -32.67 6.54
N ARG A 608 -3.07 -33.76 6.84
CA ARG A 608 -1.92 -34.29 6.06
C ARG A 608 -2.24 -34.44 4.57
N LYS A 609 -3.35 -35.11 4.23
CA LYS A 609 -3.77 -35.30 2.82
C LYS A 609 -4.04 -33.97 2.08
N TYR A 610 -4.41 -32.90 2.78
CA TYR A 610 -4.72 -31.60 2.18
C TYR A 610 -3.50 -30.64 2.18
N GLY A 611 -2.29 -31.18 2.35
CA GLY A 611 -1.06 -30.39 2.38
C GLY A 611 -0.62 -29.93 3.76
N GLY A 612 -1.23 -30.44 4.84
CA GLY A 612 -0.80 -30.17 6.22
C GLY A 612 0.53 -30.83 6.62
N ALA A 613 1.17 -31.54 5.69
CA ALA A 613 2.52 -32.07 5.81
C ALA A 613 3.17 -32.14 4.42
N GLY A 614 4.49 -32.32 4.38
CA GLY A 614 5.23 -32.49 3.11
C GLY A 614 5.61 -31.20 2.40
N ALA A 615 5.57 -30.05 3.09
CA ALA A 615 6.11 -28.80 2.56
C ALA A 615 7.61 -28.93 2.19
N PRO A 616 8.07 -28.24 1.14
CA PRO A 616 9.46 -28.30 0.71
C PRO A 616 10.43 -27.81 1.81
N SER A 617 11.59 -28.46 1.90
CA SER A 617 12.60 -28.17 2.94
C SER A 617 13.60 -27.08 2.56
N ASP A 618 13.67 -26.73 1.28
CA ASP A 618 14.56 -25.69 0.76
C ASP A 618 13.95 -24.28 0.93
N LYS A 619 14.75 -23.25 0.59
CA LYS A 619 14.44 -21.83 0.83
C LYS A 619 14.30 -21.05 -0.48
N GLY A 620 14.00 -19.75 -0.38
CA GLY A 620 13.93 -18.84 -1.52
C GLY A 620 12.59 -18.82 -2.25
N TYR A 621 11.56 -19.45 -1.69
CA TYR A 621 10.19 -19.26 -2.16
C TYR A 621 9.72 -17.84 -1.86
N THR A 622 8.98 -17.25 -2.79
CA THR A 622 8.46 -15.88 -2.68
C THR A 622 6.95 -15.87 -2.48
N LYS A 623 6.24 -16.92 -2.93
CA LYS A 623 4.78 -17.01 -2.83
C LYS A 623 4.28 -18.45 -2.82
N ILE A 624 3.16 -18.69 -2.16
CA ILE A 624 2.44 -19.96 -2.17
C ILE A 624 1.07 -19.74 -2.81
N TYR A 625 0.60 -20.74 -3.54
CA TYR A 625 -0.71 -20.84 -4.15
C TYR A 625 -1.36 -22.14 -3.71
N SER A 626 -2.69 -22.21 -3.80
CA SER A 626 -3.49 -23.28 -3.21
C SER A 626 -4.69 -23.61 -4.08
N ASN A 627 -5.07 -24.88 -4.07
CA ASN A 627 -6.39 -25.31 -4.51
C ASN A 627 -7.11 -25.98 -3.32
N ASN A 628 -8.13 -26.80 -3.57
CA ASN A 628 -8.89 -27.43 -2.50
C ASN A 628 -8.02 -28.31 -1.57
N ALA A 629 -6.98 -28.97 -2.08
CA ALA A 629 -6.23 -30.00 -1.32
C ALA A 629 -4.71 -30.03 -1.54
N ALA A 630 -4.14 -29.10 -2.30
CA ALA A 630 -2.71 -29.01 -2.55
C ALA A 630 -2.21 -27.56 -2.53
N PHE A 631 -0.89 -27.43 -2.36
CA PHE A 631 -0.15 -26.18 -2.43
C PHE A 631 0.89 -26.23 -3.54
N ALA A 632 1.20 -25.06 -4.09
CA ALA A 632 2.31 -24.84 -5.01
C ALA A 632 3.09 -23.58 -4.60
N ALA A 633 4.39 -23.70 -4.34
CA ALA A 633 5.27 -22.60 -3.97
C ALA A 633 6.17 -22.20 -5.15
N LEU A 634 6.27 -20.90 -5.39
CA LEU A 634 7.00 -20.27 -6.49
C LEU A 634 8.24 -19.55 -5.97
N LYS A 635 9.39 -19.68 -6.66
CA LYS A 635 10.61 -18.93 -6.40
C LYS A 635 10.79 -17.74 -7.36
N ALA A 636 11.74 -16.87 -7.05
CA ALA A 636 12.07 -15.71 -7.88
C ALA A 636 12.58 -16.07 -9.29
N ASP A 637 13.24 -17.22 -9.46
CA ASP A 637 13.66 -17.74 -10.76
C ASP A 637 12.52 -18.42 -11.54
N GLY A 638 11.33 -18.46 -10.95
CA GLY A 638 10.15 -19.09 -11.52
C GLY A 638 10.09 -20.61 -11.39
N SER A 639 10.96 -21.25 -10.60
CA SER A 639 10.80 -22.67 -10.27
C SER A 639 9.66 -22.92 -9.27
N ILE A 640 9.01 -24.08 -9.39
CA ILE A 640 7.81 -24.44 -8.62
C ILE A 640 8.02 -25.74 -7.85
N ALA A 641 7.60 -25.78 -6.59
CA ALA A 641 7.46 -27.00 -5.80
C ALA A 641 6.01 -27.17 -5.34
N SER A 642 5.45 -28.37 -5.48
CA SER A 642 4.08 -28.69 -5.05
C SER A 642 4.06 -29.75 -3.94
N TRP A 643 3.04 -29.71 -3.09
CA TRP A 643 2.78 -30.75 -2.09
C TRP A 643 1.29 -30.81 -1.72
N GLY A 644 0.87 -31.90 -1.09
CA GLY A 644 -0.52 -32.16 -0.72
C GLY A 644 -1.08 -33.36 -1.47
N PHE A 645 -2.38 -33.37 -1.76
CA PHE A 645 -3.00 -34.52 -2.40
C PHE A 645 -2.51 -34.65 -3.85
N SER A 646 -1.98 -35.83 -4.21
CA SER A 646 -1.38 -36.09 -5.53
C SER A 646 -2.33 -35.81 -6.69
N GLU A 647 -3.58 -36.25 -6.59
CA GLU A 647 -4.63 -36.03 -7.61
C GLU A 647 -4.99 -34.56 -7.78
N TYR A 648 -4.65 -33.70 -6.82
CA TYR A 648 -4.93 -32.26 -6.84
C TYR A 648 -3.68 -31.45 -7.22
N GLY A 649 -2.71 -32.06 -7.90
CA GLY A 649 -1.47 -31.38 -8.28
C GLY A 649 -0.52 -31.15 -7.10
N GLY A 650 -0.67 -31.90 -6.01
CA GLY A 650 0.34 -31.99 -4.95
C GLY A 650 1.65 -32.62 -5.44
N VAL A 651 1.63 -33.27 -6.60
CA VAL A 651 2.81 -33.77 -7.32
C VAL A 651 2.73 -33.33 -8.79
N GLY A 652 3.84 -33.45 -9.52
CA GLY A 652 3.84 -33.20 -10.97
C GLY A 652 3.94 -31.73 -11.36
N ALA A 653 4.39 -30.85 -10.46
CA ALA A 653 4.75 -29.47 -10.83
C ALA A 653 5.80 -29.46 -11.96
N PRO A 654 5.75 -28.48 -12.88
CA PRO A 654 6.67 -28.39 -13.99
C PRO A 654 8.12 -28.21 -13.52
N SER A 655 9.06 -28.84 -14.23
CA SER A 655 10.49 -28.83 -13.91
C SER A 655 11.26 -27.66 -14.51
N ASP A 656 10.68 -26.96 -15.48
CA ASP A 656 11.27 -25.77 -16.10
C ASP A 656 11.02 -24.49 -15.25
N LYS A 657 11.62 -23.38 -15.68
CA LYS A 657 11.69 -22.12 -14.93
C LYS A 657 11.02 -20.96 -15.69
N GLY A 658 11.02 -19.77 -15.08
CA GLY A 658 10.51 -18.55 -15.70
C GLY A 658 9.01 -18.31 -15.54
N TYR A 659 8.32 -19.12 -14.71
CA TYR A 659 6.95 -18.85 -14.32
C TYR A 659 6.89 -17.62 -13.41
N THR A 660 5.91 -16.76 -13.66
CA THR A 660 5.73 -15.50 -12.91
C THR A 660 4.51 -15.56 -11.99
N LYS A 661 3.54 -16.43 -12.28
CA LYS A 661 2.30 -16.54 -11.51
C LYS A 661 1.68 -17.94 -11.63
N ILE A 662 0.96 -18.36 -10.59
CA ILE A 662 0.17 -19.59 -10.58
C ILE A 662 -1.29 -19.23 -10.32
N TYR A 663 -2.18 -19.95 -10.99
CA TYR A 663 -3.63 -19.90 -10.85
C TYR A 663 -4.15 -21.30 -10.52
N SER A 664 -5.37 -21.40 -9.98
CA SER A 664 -5.96 -22.68 -9.62
C SER A 664 -7.48 -22.71 -9.77
N ASN A 665 -8.00 -23.89 -10.08
CA ASN A 665 -9.41 -24.24 -9.88
C ASN A 665 -9.54 -25.14 -8.62
N GLU A 666 -10.57 -25.97 -8.46
CA GLU A 666 -10.67 -26.83 -7.25
C GLU A 666 -9.55 -27.90 -7.16
N ALA A 667 -9.03 -28.41 -8.27
CA ALA A 667 -8.12 -29.57 -8.29
C ALA A 667 -6.87 -29.45 -9.19
N THR A 668 -6.72 -28.36 -9.92
CA THR A 668 -5.68 -28.18 -10.94
C THR A 668 -4.99 -26.83 -10.76
N PHE A 669 -3.68 -26.82 -11.00
CA PHE A 669 -2.86 -25.63 -11.05
C PHE A 669 -2.49 -25.28 -12.48
N VAL A 670 -2.29 -23.98 -12.72
CA VAL A 670 -1.89 -23.42 -14.00
C VAL A 670 -0.82 -22.35 -13.76
N ALA A 671 0.38 -22.53 -14.29
CA ALA A 671 1.47 -21.58 -14.20
C ALA A 671 1.62 -20.79 -15.51
N LEU A 672 1.84 -19.48 -15.37
CA LEU A 672 1.95 -18.50 -16.45
C LEU A 672 3.38 -17.95 -16.50
N LYS A 673 3.97 -17.84 -17.70
CA LYS A 673 5.26 -17.19 -17.94
C LYS A 673 5.10 -15.75 -18.44
N ALA A 674 6.19 -15.00 -18.48
CA ALA A 674 6.20 -13.60 -18.93
C ALA A 674 5.81 -13.41 -20.40
N ASP A 675 6.08 -14.39 -21.25
CA ASP A 675 5.65 -14.41 -22.66
C ASP A 675 4.16 -14.80 -22.83
N GLY A 676 3.49 -15.10 -21.73
CA GLY A 676 2.10 -15.53 -21.70
C GLY A 676 1.88 -17.01 -22.04
N SER A 677 2.91 -17.84 -22.12
CA SER A 677 2.75 -19.29 -22.23
C SER A 677 2.29 -19.92 -20.90
N ILE A 678 1.55 -21.03 -21.01
CA ILE A 678 0.82 -21.64 -19.90
C ILE A 678 1.19 -23.12 -19.76
N THR A 679 1.42 -23.57 -18.53
CA THR A 679 1.60 -24.98 -18.19
C THR A 679 0.63 -25.37 -17.07
N ALA A 680 -0.12 -26.46 -17.24
CA ALA A 680 -1.08 -26.95 -16.24
C ALA A 680 -0.69 -28.32 -15.68
N TRP A 681 -1.00 -28.57 -14.41
CA TRP A 681 -0.82 -29.87 -13.76
C TRP A 681 -1.85 -30.09 -12.65
N GLY A 682 -2.13 -31.36 -12.34
CA GLY A 682 -3.17 -31.78 -11.40
C GLY A 682 -4.08 -32.84 -11.99
N TYR A 683 -5.36 -32.83 -11.63
CA TYR A 683 -6.32 -33.86 -12.00
C TYR A 683 -6.43 -34.03 -13.52
N SER A 684 -6.22 -35.27 -14.01
CA SER A 684 -6.03 -35.58 -15.43
C SER A 684 -7.24 -36.20 -16.13
N GLU A 685 -8.30 -36.57 -15.41
CA GLU A 685 -9.52 -37.09 -16.05
C GLU A 685 -10.36 -35.90 -16.55
N GLU A 686 -9.96 -35.41 -17.73
CA GLU A 686 -10.71 -34.55 -18.66
C GLU A 686 -10.93 -33.05 -18.37
N GLU A 687 -10.48 -32.45 -17.24
CA GLU A 687 -11.02 -31.12 -16.85
C GLU A 687 -10.01 -30.04 -16.34
N GLY A 688 -8.80 -29.93 -16.91
CA GLY A 688 -8.00 -28.71 -16.65
C GLY A 688 -6.50 -28.72 -17.01
N THR A 689 -5.92 -29.89 -17.28
CA THR A 689 -4.50 -30.04 -17.62
C THR A 689 -4.17 -29.82 -19.10
N GLY A 690 -5.18 -29.74 -19.97
CA GLY A 690 -5.04 -29.41 -21.40
C GLY A 690 -4.91 -27.92 -21.68
N ALA A 691 -3.90 -27.28 -21.09
CA ALA A 691 -3.64 -25.86 -21.32
C ALA A 691 -3.41 -25.56 -22.82
N PRO A 692 -3.84 -24.38 -23.31
CA PRO A 692 -3.62 -24.00 -24.70
C PRO A 692 -2.13 -23.87 -25.02
N SER A 693 -1.73 -24.26 -26.23
CA SER A 693 -0.32 -24.34 -26.65
C SER A 693 0.27 -23.01 -27.14
N ASP A 694 -0.57 -22.01 -27.37
CA ASP A 694 -0.15 -20.67 -27.80
C ASP A 694 0.21 -19.77 -26.60
N SER A 695 0.70 -18.56 -26.89
CA SER A 695 1.20 -17.61 -25.89
C SER A 695 0.52 -16.23 -26.01
N GLY A 696 0.99 -15.25 -25.23
CA GLY A 696 0.42 -13.90 -25.20
C GLY A 696 -0.75 -13.71 -24.22
N TYR A 697 -1.03 -14.71 -23.38
CA TYR A 697 -2.01 -14.58 -22.30
C TYR A 697 -1.48 -13.69 -21.17
N THR A 698 -2.32 -12.80 -20.68
CA THR A 698 -1.96 -11.84 -19.61
C THR A 698 -2.62 -12.20 -18.28
N LYS A 699 -3.77 -12.89 -18.31
CA LYS A 699 -4.51 -13.27 -17.10
C LYS A 699 -5.32 -14.55 -17.30
N ILE A 700 -5.47 -15.32 -16.23
CA ILE A 700 -6.22 -16.58 -16.20
C ILE A 700 -7.29 -16.48 -15.11
N TYR A 701 -8.45 -17.06 -15.40
CA TYR A 701 -9.62 -17.13 -14.54
C TYR A 701 -10.08 -18.58 -14.45
N SER A 702 -10.74 -18.93 -13.35
CA SER A 702 -11.18 -20.30 -13.11
C SER A 702 -12.61 -20.37 -12.58
N THR A 703 -13.32 -21.40 -13.02
CA THR A 703 -14.51 -21.93 -12.34
C THR A 703 -14.07 -23.10 -11.47
N ARG A 704 -15.01 -23.99 -11.08
CA ARG A 704 -14.69 -25.21 -10.34
C ARG A 704 -13.71 -26.12 -11.08
N ASP A 705 -14.03 -26.37 -12.35
CA ASP A 705 -13.43 -27.43 -13.17
C ASP A 705 -12.97 -26.90 -14.56
N ALA A 706 -12.94 -25.58 -14.78
CA ALA A 706 -12.49 -25.00 -16.06
C ALA A 706 -11.66 -23.73 -15.87
N PHE A 707 -10.94 -23.35 -16.93
CA PHE A 707 -10.15 -22.14 -17.03
C PHE A 707 -10.54 -21.31 -18.25
N ALA A 708 -10.34 -20.01 -18.15
CA ALA A 708 -10.38 -19.07 -19.27
C ALA A 708 -9.15 -18.15 -19.19
N ALA A 709 -8.40 -18.02 -20.29
CA ALA A 709 -7.25 -17.14 -20.40
C ALA A 709 -7.54 -15.99 -21.35
N LEU A 710 -7.12 -14.79 -20.95
CA LEU A 710 -7.35 -13.52 -21.63
C LEU A 710 -6.03 -12.97 -22.19
N LYS A 711 -6.04 -12.50 -23.44
CA LYS A 711 -4.91 -11.81 -24.07
C LYS A 711 -5.08 -10.28 -24.04
N ALA A 712 -4.01 -9.55 -24.39
CA ALA A 712 -4.00 -8.09 -24.38
C ALA A 712 -4.97 -7.44 -25.39
N ASP A 713 -5.26 -8.12 -26.50
CA ASP A 713 -6.27 -7.70 -27.48
C ASP A 713 -7.72 -8.01 -27.04
N GLY A 714 -7.87 -8.66 -25.88
CA GLY A 714 -9.15 -9.06 -25.32
C GLY A 714 -9.72 -10.35 -25.89
N SER A 715 -8.96 -11.15 -26.64
CA SER A 715 -9.37 -12.50 -27.05
C SER A 715 -9.32 -13.49 -25.87
N ILE A 716 -10.22 -14.48 -25.88
CA ILE A 716 -10.41 -15.44 -24.79
C ILE A 716 -10.27 -16.89 -25.30
N THR A 717 -9.48 -17.68 -24.58
CA THR A 717 -9.40 -19.14 -24.77
C THR A 717 -9.85 -19.84 -23.51
N ALA A 718 -10.81 -20.76 -23.61
CA ALA A 718 -11.26 -21.59 -22.48
C ALA A 718 -10.93 -23.06 -22.69
N TRP A 719 -10.70 -23.77 -21.57
CA TRP A 719 -10.45 -25.22 -21.55
C TRP A 719 -10.85 -25.83 -20.20
N GLY A 720 -10.96 -27.15 -20.15
CA GLY A 720 -11.40 -27.90 -18.97
C GLY A 720 -12.85 -28.40 -19.09
N GLY A 721 -13.52 -28.62 -17.95
CA GLY A 721 -14.86 -29.20 -17.91
C GLY A 721 -15.89 -28.41 -18.71
N SER A 722 -16.54 -29.08 -19.67
CA SER A 722 -17.46 -28.47 -20.63
C SER A 722 -18.64 -27.79 -19.94
N ASP A 723 -19.25 -28.48 -18.96
CA ASP A 723 -20.34 -27.96 -18.14
C ASP A 723 -19.94 -26.79 -17.24
N SER A 724 -18.64 -26.61 -17.00
CA SER A 724 -18.07 -25.54 -16.15
C SER A 724 -17.53 -24.36 -16.96
N GLY A 725 -17.82 -24.29 -18.26
CA GLY A 725 -17.38 -23.22 -19.16
C GLY A 725 -16.00 -23.44 -19.79
N GLY A 726 -15.50 -24.68 -19.78
CA GLY A 726 -14.30 -25.06 -20.52
C GLY A 726 -14.46 -25.06 -22.04
N ILE A 727 -15.69 -24.90 -22.53
CA ILE A 727 -16.04 -24.69 -23.93
C ILE A 727 -17.01 -23.51 -24.08
N GLY A 728 -17.15 -22.98 -25.30
CA GLY A 728 -18.14 -21.96 -25.61
C GLY A 728 -17.74 -20.53 -25.21
N ALA A 729 -16.45 -20.28 -25.00
CA ALA A 729 -15.93 -18.92 -24.88
C ALA A 729 -16.24 -18.10 -26.16
N PRO A 730 -16.45 -16.78 -26.02
CA PRO A 730 -16.71 -15.92 -27.17
C PRO A 730 -15.54 -15.89 -28.16
N PHE A 731 -15.86 -15.82 -29.46
CA PHE A 731 -14.87 -15.78 -30.55
C PHE A 731 -14.39 -14.36 -30.88
N ASP A 732 -15.10 -13.33 -30.43
CA ASP A 732 -14.74 -11.94 -30.65
C ASP A 732 -13.73 -11.43 -29.60
N ASN A 733 -13.22 -10.22 -29.79
CA ASN A 733 -12.17 -9.62 -28.97
C ASN A 733 -12.66 -8.32 -28.26
N GLY A 734 -11.72 -7.61 -27.61
CA GLY A 734 -12.03 -6.37 -26.89
C GLY A 734 -12.57 -6.57 -25.47
N TYR A 735 -12.54 -7.79 -24.95
CA TYR A 735 -12.82 -8.05 -23.53
C TYR A 735 -11.68 -7.53 -22.65
N THR A 736 -12.06 -6.88 -21.56
CA THR A 736 -11.11 -6.26 -20.62
C THR A 736 -10.96 -7.05 -19.32
N ASN A 737 -11.97 -7.83 -18.96
CA ASN A 737 -11.96 -8.66 -17.75
C ASN A 737 -12.91 -9.85 -17.89
N ILE A 738 -12.65 -10.92 -17.15
CA ILE A 738 -13.54 -12.08 -17.02
C ILE A 738 -13.89 -12.20 -15.53
N TYR A 739 -15.12 -12.59 -15.26
CA TYR A 739 -15.60 -12.92 -13.93
C TYR A 739 -16.14 -14.34 -13.93
N SER A 740 -16.02 -15.04 -12.82
CA SER A 740 -16.48 -16.41 -12.65
C SER A 740 -17.34 -16.57 -11.41
N ASN A 741 -18.24 -17.55 -11.50
CA ASN A 741 -18.79 -18.23 -10.35
C ASN A 741 -18.29 -19.67 -10.33
N ARG A 742 -18.96 -20.56 -9.60
CA ARG A 742 -18.51 -21.95 -9.51
C ARG A 742 -18.62 -22.70 -10.84
N TRP A 743 -19.49 -22.32 -11.77
CA TRP A 743 -19.81 -23.11 -12.97
C TRP A 743 -19.89 -22.34 -14.29
N ALA A 744 -19.76 -21.01 -14.27
CA ALA A 744 -19.91 -20.17 -15.44
C ALA A 744 -18.95 -18.98 -15.40
N PHE A 745 -18.71 -18.40 -16.57
CA PHE A 745 -17.93 -17.19 -16.79
C PHE A 745 -18.81 -16.07 -17.37
N ALA A 746 -18.43 -14.83 -17.11
CA ALA A 746 -18.98 -13.62 -17.71
C ALA A 746 -17.83 -12.65 -18.05
N ALA A 747 -17.64 -12.35 -19.34
CA ALA A 747 -16.62 -11.44 -19.84
C ALA A 747 -17.21 -10.05 -20.10
N LEU A 748 -16.43 -9.01 -19.77
CA LEU A 748 -16.82 -7.59 -19.80
C LEU A 748 -15.94 -6.81 -20.79
N LYS A 749 -16.55 -6.03 -21.67
CA LYS A 749 -15.86 -5.11 -22.58
C LYS A 749 -15.76 -3.69 -22.02
N ALA A 750 -14.95 -2.85 -22.66
CA ALA A 750 -14.73 -1.45 -22.25
C ALA A 750 -16.00 -0.58 -22.36
N ASP A 751 -16.90 -0.87 -23.29
CA ASP A 751 -18.22 -0.23 -23.41
C ASP A 751 -19.22 -0.73 -22.36
N GLY A 752 -18.83 -1.72 -21.56
CA GLY A 752 -19.65 -2.33 -20.53
C GLY A 752 -20.60 -3.41 -21.02
N SER A 753 -20.49 -3.90 -22.26
CA SER A 753 -21.25 -5.08 -22.73
C SER A 753 -20.71 -6.39 -22.09
N ILE A 754 -21.61 -7.37 -21.90
CA ILE A 754 -21.32 -8.62 -21.19
C ILE A 754 -21.67 -9.83 -22.04
N THR A 755 -20.74 -10.78 -22.13
CA THR A 755 -20.97 -12.11 -22.71
C THR A 755 -20.74 -13.18 -21.65
N ALA A 756 -21.70 -14.10 -21.47
CA ALA A 756 -21.58 -15.19 -20.51
C ALA A 756 -21.60 -16.56 -21.18
N TRP A 757 -20.92 -17.54 -20.58
CA TRP A 757 -20.88 -18.94 -21.04
C TRP A 757 -20.64 -19.91 -19.86
N GLY A 758 -20.81 -21.21 -20.13
CA GLY A 758 -20.76 -22.29 -19.13
C GLY A 758 -22.16 -22.74 -18.72
N ARG A 759 -22.32 -23.25 -17.49
CA ARG A 759 -23.57 -23.88 -17.07
C ARG A 759 -24.75 -22.90 -17.13
N SER A 760 -25.80 -23.29 -17.86
CA SER A 760 -26.94 -22.42 -18.19
C SER A 760 -27.65 -21.89 -16.93
N ASN A 761 -27.93 -22.77 -15.97
CA ASN A 761 -28.59 -22.38 -14.71
C ASN A 761 -27.67 -21.61 -13.75
N ALA A 762 -26.35 -21.60 -13.98
CA ALA A 762 -25.40 -20.82 -13.22
C ALA A 762 -25.14 -19.43 -13.83
N GLY A 763 -25.98 -18.98 -14.77
CA GLY A 763 -25.78 -17.70 -15.45
C GLY A 763 -24.78 -17.77 -16.61
N GLY A 764 -24.46 -18.97 -17.11
CA GLY A 764 -23.76 -19.14 -18.39
C GLY A 764 -24.61 -18.73 -19.61
N ILE A 765 -25.88 -18.39 -19.40
CA ILE A 765 -26.77 -17.73 -20.36
C ILE A 765 -27.53 -16.61 -19.67
N GLY A 766 -28.14 -15.71 -20.44
CA GLY A 766 -29.04 -14.68 -19.92
C GLY A 766 -28.34 -13.47 -19.30
N ALA A 767 -27.09 -13.21 -19.70
CA ALA A 767 -26.43 -11.93 -19.41
C ALA A 767 -27.26 -10.75 -19.97
N PRO A 768 -27.24 -9.58 -19.32
CA PRO A 768 -27.96 -8.40 -19.78
C PRO A 768 -27.50 -7.98 -21.19
N SER A 769 -28.46 -7.55 -22.03
CA SER A 769 -28.20 -7.19 -23.43
C SER A 769 -27.79 -5.73 -23.63
N ASP A 770 -27.93 -4.89 -22.61
CA ASP A 770 -27.51 -3.50 -22.60
C ASP A 770 -26.05 -3.34 -22.13
N ASN A 771 -25.54 -2.10 -22.16
CA ASN A 771 -24.13 -1.78 -21.89
C ASN A 771 -23.97 -0.78 -20.72
N GLY A 772 -22.73 -0.32 -20.49
CA GLY A 772 -22.40 0.62 -19.41
C GLY A 772 -22.13 -0.05 -18.05
N TYR A 773 -22.02 -1.38 -17.99
CA TYR A 773 -21.59 -2.08 -16.80
C TYR A 773 -20.09 -1.88 -16.56
N ILE A 774 -19.71 -1.66 -15.31
CA ILE A 774 -18.31 -1.42 -14.91
C ILE A 774 -17.72 -2.55 -14.09
N LYS A 775 -18.56 -3.43 -13.52
CA LYS A 775 -18.13 -4.55 -12.68
C LYS A 775 -19.19 -5.64 -12.60
N ILE A 776 -18.74 -6.89 -12.47
CA ILE A 776 -19.60 -8.06 -12.23
C ILE A 776 -19.20 -8.69 -10.89
N TYR A 777 -20.22 -9.19 -10.18
CA TYR A 777 -20.12 -9.89 -8.91
C TYR A 777 -20.78 -11.25 -9.05
N SER A 778 -20.39 -12.21 -8.21
CA SER A 778 -20.93 -13.58 -8.28
C SER A 778 -21.30 -14.18 -6.92
N THR A 779 -22.35 -15.01 -6.92
CA THR A 779 -22.58 -16.03 -5.90
C THR A 779 -22.05 -17.38 -6.41
N LYS A 780 -22.47 -18.51 -5.83
CA LYS A 780 -22.12 -19.83 -6.38
C LYS A 780 -22.70 -20.08 -7.78
N ASN A 781 -23.92 -19.59 -8.06
CA ASN A 781 -24.71 -19.95 -9.26
C ASN A 781 -25.34 -18.73 -9.97
N ALA A 782 -24.93 -17.51 -9.64
CA ALA A 782 -25.50 -16.31 -10.24
C ALA A 782 -24.46 -15.19 -10.36
N PHE A 783 -24.80 -14.20 -11.18
CA PHE A 783 -24.06 -12.97 -11.35
C PHE A 783 -24.94 -11.73 -11.07
N ALA A 784 -24.27 -10.64 -10.72
CA ALA A 784 -24.85 -9.31 -10.64
C ALA A 784 -23.87 -8.29 -11.24
N ALA A 785 -24.29 -7.52 -12.23
CA ALA A 785 -23.50 -6.48 -12.89
C ALA A 785 -23.92 -5.09 -12.41
N LEU A 786 -22.95 -4.23 -12.15
CA LEU A 786 -23.11 -2.87 -11.63
C LEU A 786 -22.68 -1.85 -12.68
N LYS A 787 -23.49 -0.81 -12.90
CA LYS A 787 -23.18 0.34 -13.77
C LYS A 787 -22.58 1.51 -13.00
N ALA A 788 -22.06 2.50 -13.75
CA ALA A 788 -21.47 3.71 -13.17
C ALA A 788 -22.48 4.60 -12.42
N ASP A 789 -23.74 4.60 -12.85
CA ASP A 789 -24.85 5.28 -12.14
C ASP A 789 -25.34 4.50 -10.90
N GLY A 790 -24.78 3.31 -10.69
CA GLY A 790 -25.12 2.42 -9.60
C GLY A 790 -26.36 1.55 -9.84
N SER A 791 -26.90 1.47 -11.06
CA SER A 791 -27.95 0.49 -11.40
C SER A 791 -27.39 -0.93 -11.48
N ILE A 792 -28.23 -1.94 -11.19
CA ILE A 792 -27.82 -3.35 -11.06
C ILE A 792 -28.69 -4.25 -11.95
N ALA A 793 -28.05 -5.17 -12.68
CA ALA A 793 -28.72 -6.28 -13.37
C ALA A 793 -28.21 -7.61 -12.81
N SER A 794 -29.10 -8.57 -12.55
CA SER A 794 -28.74 -9.89 -12.03
C SER A 794 -29.28 -11.02 -12.91
N TRP A 795 -28.54 -12.13 -12.99
CA TRP A 795 -28.94 -13.31 -13.76
C TRP A 795 -28.34 -14.60 -13.18
N GLY A 796 -28.88 -15.74 -13.61
CA GLY A 796 -28.57 -17.07 -13.06
C GLY A 796 -29.49 -17.47 -11.91
N SER A 797 -29.33 -18.70 -11.40
CA SER A 797 -30.24 -19.28 -10.41
C SER A 797 -30.19 -18.55 -9.06
N GLY A 798 -31.35 -18.20 -8.52
CA GLY A 798 -31.46 -17.54 -7.21
C GLY A 798 -31.03 -16.08 -7.22
N SER A 799 -30.95 -15.45 -8.40
CA SER A 799 -30.58 -14.05 -8.57
C SER A 799 -31.77 -13.07 -8.60
N THR A 800 -32.99 -13.58 -8.41
CA THR A 800 -34.23 -12.80 -8.48
C THR A 800 -34.32 -11.75 -7.39
N GLY A 801 -34.93 -10.60 -7.70
CA GLY A 801 -35.19 -9.53 -6.73
C GLY A 801 -34.09 -8.48 -6.60
N ALA A 802 -33.19 -8.36 -7.60
CA ALA A 802 -32.25 -7.25 -7.63
C ALA A 802 -32.97 -5.89 -7.58
N PRO A 803 -32.36 -4.88 -6.94
CA PRO A 803 -32.97 -3.56 -6.81
C PRO A 803 -33.19 -2.90 -8.17
N SER A 804 -34.32 -2.20 -8.31
CA SER A 804 -34.67 -1.45 -9.54
C SER A 804 -34.18 0.00 -9.53
N ASP A 805 -33.74 0.50 -8.38
CA ASP A 805 -33.20 1.85 -8.21
C ASP A 805 -31.68 1.89 -8.42
N SER A 806 -31.10 3.10 -8.42
CA SER A 806 -29.68 3.33 -8.71
C SER A 806 -28.94 3.96 -7.50
N GLY A 807 -27.66 4.31 -7.69
CA GLY A 807 -26.81 4.90 -6.67
C GLY A 807 -26.04 3.89 -5.80
N TYR A 808 -26.06 2.61 -6.14
CA TYR A 808 -25.23 1.60 -5.50
C TYR A 808 -23.76 1.72 -5.94
N THR A 809 -22.83 1.49 -5.03
CA THR A 809 -21.39 1.61 -5.28
C THR A 809 -20.66 0.28 -5.19
N LYS A 810 -21.26 -0.71 -4.53
CA LYS A 810 -20.63 -2.00 -4.24
C LYS A 810 -21.66 -3.09 -3.99
N ILE A 811 -21.31 -4.32 -4.32
CA ILE A 811 -22.07 -5.53 -4.04
C ILE A 811 -21.19 -6.50 -3.26
N TYR A 812 -21.77 -7.18 -2.28
CA TYR A 812 -21.19 -8.28 -1.50
C TYR A 812 -22.06 -9.53 -1.67
N SER A 813 -21.47 -10.71 -1.45
CA SER A 813 -22.13 -11.97 -1.79
C SER A 813 -21.84 -13.13 -0.83
N THR A 814 -22.85 -13.94 -0.58
CA THR A 814 -22.75 -15.30 0.00
C THR A 814 -22.92 -16.35 -1.11
N TYR A 815 -23.07 -17.65 -0.77
CA TYR A 815 -23.26 -18.68 -1.80
C TYR A 815 -24.55 -18.51 -2.58
N SER A 816 -25.56 -17.85 -2.01
CA SER A 816 -26.90 -17.77 -2.59
C SER A 816 -27.58 -16.40 -2.48
N ALA A 817 -26.91 -15.38 -1.92
CA ALA A 817 -27.48 -14.04 -1.79
C ALA A 817 -26.47 -12.93 -2.12
N PHE A 818 -26.99 -11.77 -2.46
CA PHE A 818 -26.26 -10.54 -2.70
C PHE A 818 -26.75 -9.44 -1.77
N VAL A 819 -25.87 -8.47 -1.50
CA VAL A 819 -26.20 -7.22 -0.81
C VAL A 819 -25.51 -6.06 -1.52
N ALA A 820 -26.26 -5.05 -1.93
CA ALA A 820 -25.74 -3.83 -2.53
C ALA A 820 -25.75 -2.67 -1.52
N VAL A 821 -24.74 -1.81 -1.62
CA VAL A 821 -24.50 -0.68 -0.71
C VAL A 821 -24.48 0.63 -1.48
N LYS A 822 -25.11 1.67 -0.93
CA LYS A 822 -25.08 3.06 -1.43
C LYS A 822 -24.12 3.93 -0.63
N VAL A 823 -23.77 5.10 -1.18
CA VAL A 823 -22.87 6.08 -0.53
C VAL A 823 -23.41 6.56 0.82
N ASP A 824 -24.73 6.70 0.96
CA ASP A 824 -25.40 7.13 2.20
C ASP A 824 -25.47 6.01 3.27
N GLY A 825 -24.94 4.82 2.97
CA GLY A 825 -25.03 3.65 3.81
C GLY A 825 -26.38 2.93 3.76
N SER A 826 -27.26 3.24 2.81
CA SER A 826 -28.43 2.41 2.54
C SER A 826 -28.01 1.09 1.90
N ILE A 827 -28.67 -0.01 2.27
CA ILE A 827 -28.38 -1.35 1.73
C ILE A 827 -29.64 -2.08 1.28
N VAL A 828 -29.50 -2.90 0.23
CA VAL A 828 -30.56 -3.80 -0.26
C VAL A 828 -29.98 -5.19 -0.48
N ALA A 829 -30.66 -6.22 0.04
CA ALA A 829 -30.28 -7.61 -0.17
C ALA A 829 -31.30 -8.33 -1.06
N TRP A 830 -30.83 -9.30 -1.84
CA TRP A 830 -31.67 -10.15 -2.67
C TRP A 830 -31.06 -11.54 -2.86
N GLY A 831 -31.84 -12.45 -3.44
CA GLY A 831 -31.53 -13.87 -3.59
C GLY A 831 -32.18 -14.72 -2.52
N ASP A 832 -31.53 -15.82 -2.13
CA ASP A 832 -32.07 -16.75 -1.12
C ASP A 832 -32.21 -16.08 0.26
N SER A 833 -33.44 -15.96 0.75
CA SER A 833 -33.75 -15.33 2.03
C SER A 833 -33.04 -16.00 3.21
N ASN A 834 -32.84 -17.32 3.16
CA ASN A 834 -32.10 -18.03 4.20
C ASN A 834 -30.60 -17.71 4.10
N GLY A 835 -30.07 -17.55 2.88
CA GLY A 835 -28.67 -17.22 2.60
C GLY A 835 -28.26 -15.76 2.86
N GLY A 836 -29.14 -14.94 3.43
CA GLY A 836 -28.91 -13.52 3.67
C GLY A 836 -29.55 -12.59 2.64
N GLY A 837 -30.37 -13.11 1.72
CA GLY A 837 -31.06 -12.35 0.67
C GLY A 837 -32.24 -11.51 1.17
N THR A 838 -32.45 -11.44 2.49
CA THR A 838 -33.45 -10.57 3.11
C THR A 838 -32.83 -9.90 4.33
N ILE A 839 -32.93 -8.57 4.37
CA ILE A 839 -32.41 -7.75 5.47
C ILE A 839 -33.44 -7.77 6.62
N PRO A 840 -33.04 -8.10 7.87
CA PRO A 840 -33.90 -7.96 9.03
C PRO A 840 -34.39 -6.52 9.25
N ALA A 841 -35.60 -6.37 9.79
CA ALA A 841 -36.21 -5.07 10.05
C ALA A 841 -35.34 -4.15 10.94
N SER A 842 -34.58 -4.73 11.88
CA SER A 842 -33.64 -4.02 12.76
C SER A 842 -32.50 -3.32 12.03
N ILE A 843 -32.19 -3.74 10.80
CA ILE A 843 -31.16 -3.18 9.93
C ILE A 843 -31.76 -2.19 8.93
N SER A 844 -33.01 -2.42 8.51
CA SER A 844 -33.71 -1.63 7.47
C SER A 844 -34.11 -0.21 7.88
N ASN A 845 -34.08 0.12 9.18
CA ASN A 845 -34.24 1.50 9.63
C ASN A 845 -32.86 2.15 9.70
N PRO A 846 -32.48 3.02 8.74
CA PRO A 846 -31.39 3.92 9.00
C PRO A 846 -31.83 4.76 10.20
N ILE A 847 -31.21 4.54 11.36
CA ILE A 847 -31.23 5.55 12.41
C ILE A 847 -30.54 6.76 11.78
N ILE A 848 -31.35 7.63 11.18
CA ILE A 848 -30.96 8.98 10.87
C ILE A 848 -30.69 9.56 12.24
N TYR A 849 -29.42 9.67 12.62
CA TYR A 849 -29.03 10.68 13.59
C TYR A 849 -29.40 12.01 12.95
N ARG A 850 -30.66 12.43 13.13
CA ARG A 850 -31.03 13.82 12.99
C ARG A 850 -30.13 14.50 14.01
N LEU A 851 -29.13 15.23 13.52
CA LEU A 851 -28.50 16.28 14.31
C LEU A 851 -29.66 17.05 14.94
N LYS A 852 -29.86 16.89 16.25
CA LYS A 852 -30.75 17.80 16.98
C LYS A 852 -30.17 19.19 16.72
N PRO A 853 -30.94 20.15 16.18
CA PRO A 853 -30.49 21.52 16.17
C PRO A 853 -30.20 21.91 17.62
N LEU A 854 -28.98 22.38 17.87
CA LEU A 854 -28.61 23.02 19.13
C LEU A 854 -29.42 24.31 19.25
N ASN A 855 -30.59 24.20 19.87
CA ASN A 855 -31.25 25.27 20.60
C ASN A 855 -31.71 24.66 21.92
N GLU A 856 -30.81 24.67 22.90
CA GLU A 856 -31.04 24.84 24.34
C GLU A 856 -29.69 25.00 25.05
#